data_AF-A0A094BZ50-F1
#
_entry.id   AF-A0A094BZ50-F1
#
_cell.length_a   1.000
_cell.length_b   1.000
_cell.length_c   1.000
_cell.angle_alpha   90.00
_cell.angle_beta   90.00
_cell.angle_gamma   90.00
#
_symmetry.space_group_name_H-M   'P 1'
#
loop_
_entity.id
_entity.type
_entity.pdbx_description
1 polymer ?
#
loop_
_entity_poly.entity_id
_entity_poly.type
_entity_poly.pdbx_seq_one_letter_code
_entity_poly.pdbx_strand_id
1 'polypeptide(L)'
;MSFNASSIVASPKLSALLEKLHALSSAQENSYGQSFFYLTRLGRYLLFGQSWTAAADDHMRDKFVALEPDKCQFVYMLARSMGAVNIVEAGTSFGVSTMYLALAVGQNVAQAKASGNATATGKVIGTEKEPTKAVKAREHWKEAGEEVEPWIELREGDLLETLKVEEGMPEQIDMLLLDIWTPMALPTLKIIQPRLRHGAVVITDNVVMSKILYKEYLTYVRSPENGFKTMTVPYSGGLEVSVYLPDNQSDLHFASMSTPSKVTGGCLCGAVRYEINFKPDHDFKGNASVCLCTQCRKQSGALAMHFFNVTLPNFTWTSPTPSARAEYEIIPGNHRHFCRTCGSFIAWQGDEYPSPEGDAQLEVCAGTVDEELLIGKKDADGEVIPGTGYGEVLCHPEGNIGWAQNDIGKVTAGICGTRYKYSSSAGVKFPLKYDDSRKKGDKGVEELNGQLWHVSGPLDIEDARNVKFHCISYVWGQGRERPGSFFDNEISISDKTRPALIAAIRAIKASGFEADGPIEEAFWIDALCVPYADGPDRYGTLESMGHIYSAAESVIIIIQDPAWKIILEASSGKTPDALSYDDMQALEGDKWITSVWTYQELVNARKIHFAPIHPEGYDSIVKGERFFNCTGYSLEQWKKRNDKTTSESLVEFPTLNTFEDTLADLATSSYLGRSVFQVLANMACRTYDPFFPANRLLASLGALTQEVSWGPPSMSLSDLSEKVMSTCEADNDYSFIYTIDKRDETPGLQWRPDPKQIQTELSKPVHLIPLLSWSSWGEPFGATQTVHKDDTGFWLDNLIPLQPSEALSEEVGRLLENWLYRPKDVTQPGAASKGFFKQTEGDELDVGTAMLKALKQMRFSGIEKPVVCEDGLFFPLEHLDGFQDVELFAASSIRWIFGSPGLVRWKEGGKTKYSAGVFTGVVRHDQAKAVLIALSSVRPRESACRGVDDITLSRPLIAILEVIFAIVGLGFKLIVAYVKVIFGNVARTNGGPALDV
;
A
#
# COMPACT_ATOMS: atom_id res chain seq x y z
N MET A 1 -13.49 -4.78 25.47
CA MET A 1 -14.56 -5.78 25.68
C MET A 1 -14.15 -7.07 24.99
N SER A 2 -14.67 -8.22 25.42
CA SER A 2 -14.37 -9.52 24.79
C SER A 2 -15.06 -9.66 23.44
N PHE A 3 -14.28 -9.94 22.38
CA PHE A 3 -14.82 -10.47 21.14
C PHE A 3 -15.22 -11.92 21.37
N ASN A 4 -16.49 -12.16 21.73
CA ASN A 4 -17.01 -13.49 22.00
C ASN A 4 -18.05 -13.90 20.94
N ALA A 5 -17.58 -13.99 19.69
CA ALA A 5 -18.22 -14.76 18.63
C ALA A 5 -17.24 -15.88 18.26
N SER A 6 -17.48 -17.09 18.78
CA SER A 6 -16.56 -18.20 18.60
C SER A 6 -16.52 -18.63 17.13
N SER A 7 -15.31 -18.77 16.55
CA SER A 7 -15.14 -19.17 15.15
C SER A 7 -15.46 -20.65 14.90
N ILE A 8 -15.77 -21.42 15.95
CA ILE A 8 -16.20 -22.82 15.89
C ILE A 8 -17.71 -22.95 16.09
N VAL A 9 -18.33 -23.87 15.34
CA VAL A 9 -19.71 -24.30 15.58
C VAL A 9 -19.62 -25.59 16.39
N ALA A 10 -19.87 -25.50 17.70
CA ALA A 10 -19.75 -26.61 18.65
C ALA A 10 -20.93 -26.58 19.64
N SER A 11 -21.30 -27.73 20.23
CA SER A 11 -22.25 -27.71 21.34
C SER A 11 -21.70 -26.93 22.55
N PRO A 12 -22.57 -26.33 23.40
CA PRO A 12 -22.14 -25.60 24.59
C PRO A 12 -21.27 -26.42 25.55
N LYS A 13 -21.47 -27.75 25.56
CA LYS A 13 -20.68 -28.70 26.34
C LYS A 13 -19.23 -28.76 25.86
N LEU A 14 -19.02 -28.88 24.55
CA LEU A 14 -17.69 -28.88 23.95
C LEU A 14 -17.01 -27.52 24.10
N SER A 15 -17.72 -26.41 23.86
CA SER A 15 -17.17 -25.06 24.06
C SER A 15 -16.66 -24.84 25.49
N ALA A 16 -17.46 -25.19 26.51
CA ALA A 16 -17.07 -25.07 27.91
C ALA A 16 -15.87 -25.97 28.29
N LEU A 17 -15.76 -27.15 27.68
CA LEU A 17 -14.61 -28.04 27.88
C LEU A 17 -13.34 -27.44 27.24
N LEU A 18 -13.43 -26.90 26.02
CA LEU A 18 -12.30 -26.27 25.34
C LEU A 18 -11.80 -25.03 26.10
N GLU A 19 -12.70 -24.17 26.59
CA GLU A 19 -12.35 -23.03 27.46
C GLU A 19 -11.60 -23.48 28.73
N LYS A 20 -12.13 -24.50 29.42
CA LYS A 20 -11.52 -25.11 30.63
C LYS A 20 -10.11 -25.65 30.36
N LEU A 21 -9.92 -26.37 29.24
CA LEU A 21 -8.62 -26.99 28.93
C LEU A 21 -7.58 -25.98 28.44
N HIS A 22 -7.98 -24.99 27.64
CA HIS A 22 -7.09 -23.89 27.25
C HIS A 22 -6.65 -23.06 28.46
N ALA A 23 -7.55 -22.76 29.39
CA ALA A 23 -7.20 -22.08 30.64
C ALA A 23 -6.18 -22.88 31.49
N LEU A 24 -6.24 -24.21 31.48
CA LEU A 24 -5.24 -25.07 32.14
C LEU A 24 -3.89 -25.04 31.43
N SER A 25 -3.85 -25.07 30.09
CA SER A 25 -2.59 -24.94 29.32
C SER A 25 -1.90 -23.60 29.57
N SER A 26 -2.64 -22.49 29.42
CA SER A 26 -2.10 -21.15 29.62
C SER A 26 -1.61 -20.91 31.05
N ALA A 27 -2.24 -21.52 32.07
CA ALA A 27 -1.76 -21.45 33.45
C ALA A 27 -0.41 -22.16 33.65
N GLN A 28 -0.12 -23.20 32.86
CA GLN A 28 1.11 -23.99 32.98
C GLN A 28 2.25 -23.43 32.12
N GLU A 29 1.96 -22.94 30.91
CA GLU A 29 2.92 -22.29 30.01
C GLU A 29 3.50 -20.99 30.59
N ASN A 30 2.68 -20.18 31.27
CA ASN A 30 3.11 -18.95 31.94
C ASN A 30 3.97 -19.20 33.21
N SER A 31 4.28 -20.46 33.55
CA SER A 31 5.13 -20.76 34.69
C SER A 31 6.62 -20.55 34.36
N TYR A 32 7.32 -19.80 35.21
CA TYR A 32 8.75 -19.46 35.04
C TYR A 32 9.66 -20.69 34.81
N GLY A 33 9.30 -21.83 35.39
CA GLY A 33 10.01 -23.11 35.20
C GLY A 33 9.96 -23.62 33.76
N GLN A 34 8.86 -23.42 33.04
CA GLN A 34 8.68 -23.90 31.67
C GLN A 34 9.50 -23.06 30.67
N SER A 35 9.45 -21.73 30.79
CA SER A 35 10.26 -20.83 29.96
C SER A 35 11.76 -21.05 30.17
N PHE A 36 12.18 -21.29 31.42
CA PHE A 36 13.58 -21.62 31.76
C PHE A 36 14.01 -23.00 31.22
N PHE A 37 13.11 -23.99 31.20
CA PHE A 37 13.38 -25.30 30.59
C PHE A 37 13.64 -25.20 29.07
N TYR A 38 12.80 -24.49 28.32
CA TYR A 38 13.03 -24.30 26.89
C TYR A 38 14.32 -23.50 26.60
N LEU A 39 14.60 -22.45 27.36
CA LEU A 39 15.82 -21.65 27.21
C LEU A 39 17.09 -22.48 27.47
N THR A 40 17.10 -23.29 28.54
CA THR A 40 18.25 -24.16 28.85
C THR A 40 18.43 -25.29 27.83
N ARG A 41 17.35 -25.77 27.21
CA ARG A 41 17.42 -26.75 26.12
C ARG A 41 17.97 -26.16 24.83
N LEU A 42 17.51 -24.97 24.42
CA LEU A 42 18.05 -24.25 23.26
C LEU A 42 19.55 -23.97 23.45
N GLY A 43 19.96 -23.52 24.64
CA GLY A 43 21.37 -23.32 24.98
C GLY A 43 22.21 -24.60 24.88
N ARG A 44 21.72 -25.75 25.37
CA ARG A 44 22.44 -27.04 25.27
C ARG A 44 22.57 -27.55 23.83
N TYR A 45 21.53 -27.39 23.01
CA TYR A 45 21.58 -27.73 21.60
C TYR A 45 22.64 -26.89 20.86
N LEU A 46 22.61 -25.56 21.06
CA LEU A 46 23.54 -24.63 20.40
C LEU A 46 25.00 -24.79 20.85
N LEU A 47 25.25 -25.13 22.12
CA LEU A 47 26.61 -25.25 22.68
C LEU A 47 27.23 -26.64 22.54
N PHE A 48 26.42 -27.71 22.55
CA PHE A 48 26.92 -29.09 22.66
C PHE A 48 26.32 -30.05 21.62
N GLY A 49 25.46 -29.58 20.70
CA GLY A 49 24.74 -30.43 19.75
C GLY A 49 23.77 -31.41 20.41
N GLN A 50 23.51 -31.27 21.71
CA GLN A 50 22.72 -32.22 22.48
C GLN A 50 21.22 -32.03 22.20
N SER A 51 20.60 -33.03 21.59
CA SER A 51 19.17 -33.06 21.27
C SER A 51 18.32 -33.46 22.49
N TRP A 52 17.10 -33.97 22.28
CA TRP A 52 16.20 -34.40 23.35
C TRP A 52 16.78 -35.58 24.15
N THR A 53 16.40 -35.69 25.41
CA THR A 53 16.97 -36.66 26.36
C THR A 53 15.87 -37.31 27.19
N ALA A 54 16.08 -38.48 27.77
CA ALA A 54 15.11 -39.09 28.70
C ALA A 54 14.72 -38.14 29.86
N ALA A 55 15.67 -37.36 30.39
CA ALA A 55 15.39 -36.32 31.40
C ALA A 55 14.61 -35.08 30.88
N ALA A 56 14.32 -35.01 29.58
CA ALA A 56 13.40 -34.06 28.96
C ALA A 56 12.00 -34.67 28.84
N ASP A 57 11.90 -35.94 28.45
CA ASP A 57 10.65 -36.72 28.52
C ASP A 57 10.09 -36.69 29.95
N ASP A 58 10.92 -36.98 30.96
CA ASP A 58 10.53 -36.92 32.38
C ASP A 58 10.03 -35.54 32.83
N HIS A 59 10.60 -34.45 32.29
CA HIS A 59 10.18 -33.08 32.63
C HIS A 59 8.87 -32.67 31.94
N MET A 60 8.63 -33.17 30.71
CA MET A 60 7.46 -32.84 29.91
C MET A 60 6.26 -33.77 30.13
N ARG A 61 6.46 -34.90 30.82
CA ARG A 61 5.46 -35.95 31.07
C ARG A 61 4.16 -35.42 31.70
N ASP A 62 4.27 -34.48 32.63
CA ASP A 62 3.18 -33.84 33.38
C ASP A 62 2.81 -32.42 32.89
N LYS A 63 3.38 -31.99 31.76
CA LYS A 63 3.17 -30.63 31.22
C LYS A 63 2.04 -30.60 30.20
N PHE A 64 0.94 -29.94 30.57
CA PHE A 64 -0.14 -29.55 29.70
C PHE A 64 0.33 -28.34 28.89
N VAL A 65 0.71 -28.62 27.65
CA VAL A 65 1.00 -27.63 26.60
C VAL A 65 0.15 -28.06 25.41
N ALA A 66 -0.57 -27.11 24.84
CA ALA A 66 -1.53 -27.32 23.77
C ALA A 66 -1.49 -26.13 22.81
N LEU A 67 -1.64 -26.41 21.51
CA LEU A 67 -1.78 -25.41 20.47
C LEU A 67 -2.81 -24.32 20.85
N GLU A 68 -2.44 -23.05 20.71
CA GLU A 68 -3.21 -21.92 21.23
C GLU A 68 -4.67 -21.84 20.69
N PRO A 69 -5.61 -21.21 21.43
CA PRO A 69 -7.03 -21.21 21.04
C PRO A 69 -7.34 -20.59 19.68
N ASP A 70 -6.56 -19.59 19.26
CA ASP A 70 -6.69 -18.89 17.99
C ASP A 70 -6.13 -19.72 16.82
N LYS A 71 -4.98 -20.37 17.00
CA LYS A 71 -4.44 -21.36 16.08
C LYS A 71 -5.39 -22.54 15.92
N CYS A 72 -5.93 -23.09 17.01
CA CYS A 72 -6.93 -24.16 16.97
C CYS A 72 -8.19 -23.77 16.18
N GLN A 73 -8.70 -22.55 16.36
CA GLN A 73 -9.81 -22.02 15.57
C GLN A 73 -9.46 -21.90 14.08
N PHE A 74 -8.26 -21.43 13.76
CA PHE A 74 -7.76 -21.34 12.38
C PHE A 74 -7.64 -22.71 11.70
N VAL A 75 -7.06 -23.70 12.39
CA VAL A 75 -6.94 -25.08 11.90
C VAL A 75 -8.32 -25.70 11.65
N TYR A 76 -9.28 -25.51 12.57
CA TYR A 76 -10.67 -25.92 12.36
C TYR A 76 -11.29 -25.26 11.13
N MET A 77 -11.17 -23.93 10.99
CA MET A 77 -11.76 -23.21 9.85
C MET A 77 -11.15 -23.68 8.52
N LEU A 78 -9.85 -23.97 8.49
CA LEU A 78 -9.16 -24.46 7.31
C LEU A 78 -9.63 -25.87 6.93
N ALA A 79 -9.74 -26.78 7.90
CA ALA A 79 -10.30 -28.12 7.72
C ALA A 79 -11.77 -28.09 7.24
N ARG A 80 -12.59 -27.17 7.78
CA ARG A 80 -13.96 -26.92 7.30
C ARG A 80 -13.98 -26.38 5.87
N SER A 81 -13.12 -25.42 5.52
CA SER A 81 -13.13 -24.79 4.19
C SER A 81 -12.70 -25.72 3.06
N MET A 82 -11.76 -26.64 3.33
CA MET A 82 -11.24 -27.58 2.34
C MET A 82 -11.98 -28.93 2.30
N GLY A 83 -13.03 -29.09 3.11
CA GLY A 83 -13.80 -30.33 3.20
C GLY A 83 -13.04 -31.52 3.77
N ALA A 84 -12.01 -31.29 4.61
CA ALA A 84 -11.13 -32.34 5.10
C ALA A 84 -11.87 -33.40 5.94
N VAL A 85 -11.69 -34.67 5.57
CA VAL A 85 -12.27 -35.84 6.26
C VAL A 85 -11.21 -36.80 6.78
N ASN A 86 -10.00 -36.81 6.21
CA ASN A 86 -8.88 -37.64 6.64
C ASN A 86 -7.71 -36.77 7.11
N ILE A 87 -7.50 -36.69 8.42
CA ILE A 87 -6.48 -35.82 9.02
C ILE A 87 -5.50 -36.65 9.84
N VAL A 88 -4.22 -36.29 9.82
CA VAL A 88 -3.19 -36.81 10.73
C VAL A 88 -2.73 -35.70 11.67
N GLU A 89 -2.62 -36.00 12.96
CA GLU A 89 -2.02 -35.15 13.98
C GLU A 89 -0.79 -35.83 14.54
N ALA A 90 0.36 -35.20 14.32
CA ALA A 90 1.58 -35.51 15.05
C ALA A 90 1.61 -34.65 16.32
N GLY A 91 1.66 -35.28 17.49
CA GLY A 91 1.74 -34.58 18.78
C GLY A 91 0.38 -34.26 19.40
N THR A 92 -0.33 -35.29 19.86
CA THR A 92 -1.67 -35.14 20.45
C THR A 92 -1.65 -34.52 21.85
N SER A 93 -0.60 -34.73 22.67
CA SER A 93 -0.51 -34.19 24.03
C SER A 93 -1.75 -34.59 24.87
N PHE A 94 -2.42 -33.62 25.49
CA PHE A 94 -3.68 -33.83 26.23
C PHE A 94 -4.94 -33.81 25.35
N GLY A 95 -4.79 -33.75 24.02
CA GLY A 95 -5.85 -33.97 23.04
C GLY A 95 -6.68 -32.74 22.65
N VAL A 96 -6.23 -31.52 22.95
CA VAL A 96 -7.04 -30.29 22.75
C VAL A 96 -7.22 -29.96 21.27
N SER A 97 -6.12 -29.84 20.51
CA SER A 97 -6.13 -29.62 19.06
C SER A 97 -6.90 -30.72 18.32
N THR A 98 -6.76 -31.98 18.76
CA THR A 98 -7.46 -33.14 18.20
C THR A 98 -8.98 -32.97 18.24
N MET A 99 -9.54 -32.28 19.25
CA MET A 99 -10.98 -32.02 19.32
C MET A 99 -11.47 -31.05 18.24
N TYR A 100 -10.67 -30.03 17.90
CA TYR A 100 -10.97 -29.12 16.80
C TYR A 100 -10.93 -29.86 15.45
N LEU A 101 -9.94 -30.73 15.25
CA LEU A 101 -9.83 -31.58 14.06
C LEU A 101 -11.01 -32.54 13.94
N ALA A 102 -11.36 -33.24 15.02
CA ALA A 102 -12.43 -34.22 15.06
C ALA A 102 -13.80 -33.59 14.78
N LEU A 103 -14.06 -32.42 15.39
CA LEU A 103 -15.27 -31.64 15.16
C LEU A 103 -15.39 -31.23 13.67
N ALA A 104 -14.30 -30.77 13.04
CA ALA A 104 -14.30 -30.41 11.63
C ALA A 104 -14.57 -31.61 10.71
N VAL A 105 -13.93 -32.75 10.98
CA VAL A 105 -14.12 -34.02 10.25
C VAL A 105 -15.56 -34.51 10.36
N GLY A 106 -16.11 -34.58 11.57
CA GLY A 106 -17.49 -35.04 11.79
C GLY A 106 -18.52 -34.19 11.06
N GLN A 107 -18.32 -32.87 11.05
CA GLN A 107 -19.16 -31.94 10.30
C GLN A 107 -19.00 -32.08 8.78
N ASN A 108 -17.78 -32.30 8.27
CA ASN A 108 -17.54 -32.54 6.84
C ASN A 108 -18.19 -33.86 6.38
N VAL A 109 -18.09 -34.93 7.17
CA VAL A 109 -18.75 -36.20 6.90
C VAL A 109 -20.28 -36.06 6.93
N ALA A 110 -20.84 -35.34 7.91
CA ALA A 110 -22.27 -35.07 7.98
C ALA A 110 -22.77 -34.27 6.76
N GLN A 111 -22.02 -33.25 6.34
CA GLN A 111 -22.30 -32.43 5.16
C GLN A 111 -22.20 -33.24 3.85
N ALA A 112 -21.20 -34.12 3.72
CA ALA A 112 -21.06 -35.01 2.56
C ALA A 112 -22.23 -36.00 2.45
N LYS A 113 -22.70 -36.57 3.59
CA LYS A 113 -23.89 -37.43 3.63
C LYS A 113 -25.15 -36.68 3.24
N ALA A 114 -25.36 -35.46 3.76
CA ALA A 114 -26.49 -34.62 3.40
C ALA A 114 -26.50 -34.24 1.92
N SER A 115 -25.32 -34.08 1.30
CA SER A 115 -25.13 -33.80 -0.12
C SER A 115 -25.20 -35.04 -1.04
N GLY A 116 -25.62 -36.21 -0.52
CA GLY A 116 -25.88 -37.43 -1.30
C GLY A 116 -24.81 -38.51 -1.25
N ASN A 117 -23.63 -38.26 -0.65
CA ASN A 117 -22.62 -39.30 -0.43
C ASN A 117 -22.90 -40.06 0.88
N ALA A 118 -23.91 -40.94 0.86
CA ALA A 118 -24.33 -41.72 2.03
C ALA A 118 -23.20 -42.58 2.64
N THR A 119 -22.22 -42.97 1.82
CA THR A 119 -21.04 -43.76 2.20
C THR A 119 -19.88 -42.94 2.78
N ALA A 120 -19.99 -41.62 2.89
CA ALA A 120 -18.88 -40.79 3.39
C ALA A 120 -18.44 -41.20 4.80
N THR A 121 -17.13 -41.32 4.98
CA THR A 121 -16.44 -41.59 6.26
C THR A 121 -15.27 -40.62 6.40
N GLY A 122 -14.72 -40.53 7.61
CA GLY A 122 -13.57 -39.69 7.92
C GLY A 122 -13.00 -40.04 9.29
N LYS A 123 -11.76 -39.63 9.55
CA LYS A 123 -11.07 -39.80 10.83
C LYS A 123 -9.93 -38.80 11.02
N VAL A 124 -9.57 -38.60 12.29
CA VAL A 124 -8.34 -37.97 12.75
C VAL A 124 -7.45 -39.07 13.35
N ILE A 125 -6.27 -39.27 12.79
CA ILE A 125 -5.25 -40.16 13.38
C ILE A 125 -4.32 -39.30 14.24
N GLY A 126 -4.47 -39.40 15.56
CA GLY A 126 -3.59 -38.76 16.54
C GLY A 126 -2.43 -39.65 16.94
N THR A 127 -1.32 -39.06 17.37
CA THR A 127 -0.15 -39.78 17.90
C THR A 127 0.32 -39.20 19.23
N GLU A 128 0.48 -40.04 20.24
CA GLU A 128 1.03 -39.66 21.54
C GLU A 128 2.03 -40.70 22.04
N LYS A 129 3.21 -40.24 22.45
CA LYS A 129 4.30 -41.11 22.93
C LYS A 129 4.12 -41.50 24.40
N GLU A 130 3.62 -40.59 25.24
CA GLU A 130 3.53 -40.75 26.68
C GLU A 130 2.18 -41.37 27.10
N PRO A 131 2.13 -42.63 27.59
CA PRO A 131 0.87 -43.32 27.91
C PRO A 131 -0.05 -42.56 28.87
N THR A 132 0.53 -41.82 29.82
CA THR A 132 -0.25 -41.02 30.78
C THR A 132 -0.97 -39.84 30.14
N LYS A 133 -0.41 -39.25 29.08
CA LYS A 133 -1.08 -38.21 28.28
C LYS A 133 -2.13 -38.83 27.37
N ALA A 134 -1.80 -39.96 26.73
CA ALA A 134 -2.74 -40.70 25.89
C ALA A 134 -4.02 -41.13 26.64
N VAL A 135 -3.91 -41.55 27.90
CA VAL A 135 -5.08 -41.81 28.77
C VAL A 135 -5.88 -40.52 29.01
N LYS A 136 -5.23 -39.40 29.33
CA LYS A 136 -5.91 -38.12 29.58
C LYS A 136 -6.59 -37.55 28.33
N ALA A 137 -5.98 -37.66 27.16
CA ALA A 137 -6.59 -37.28 25.89
C ALA A 137 -7.88 -38.06 25.64
N ARG A 138 -7.86 -39.39 25.81
CA ARG A 138 -9.06 -40.24 25.71
C ARG A 138 -10.15 -39.86 26.73
N GLU A 139 -9.77 -39.49 27.97
CA GLU A 139 -10.72 -38.97 28.96
C GLU A 139 -11.37 -37.65 28.49
N HIS A 140 -10.61 -36.69 27.95
CA HIS A 140 -11.16 -35.43 27.44
C HIS A 140 -12.08 -35.63 26.23
N TRP A 141 -11.74 -36.51 25.29
CA TRP A 141 -12.60 -36.77 24.12
C TRP A 141 -13.91 -37.45 24.51
N LYS A 142 -13.87 -38.34 25.50
CA LYS A 142 -15.07 -38.93 26.10
C LYS A 142 -15.87 -37.89 26.90
N GLU A 143 -15.21 -36.92 27.55
CA GLU A 143 -15.88 -35.76 28.15
C GLU A 143 -16.55 -34.89 27.07
N ALA A 144 -15.95 -34.73 25.89
CA ALA A 144 -16.56 -34.03 24.74
C ALA A 144 -17.81 -34.77 24.22
N GLY A 145 -17.69 -36.06 23.87
CA GLY A 145 -18.79 -36.92 23.41
C GLY A 145 -18.90 -37.07 21.88
N GLU A 146 -20.09 -37.38 21.37
CA GLU A 146 -20.32 -37.87 19.99
C GLU A 146 -19.91 -36.91 18.86
N GLU A 147 -19.81 -35.61 19.13
CA GLU A 147 -19.28 -34.63 18.16
C GLU A 147 -17.77 -34.79 17.90
N VAL A 148 -17.05 -35.53 18.76
CA VAL A 148 -15.58 -35.58 18.83
C VAL A 148 -15.06 -37.02 18.91
N GLU A 149 -15.43 -37.77 19.96
CA GLU A 149 -14.86 -39.10 20.27
C GLU A 149 -14.91 -40.10 19.10
N PRO A 150 -16.00 -40.23 18.32
CA PRO A 150 -16.11 -41.26 17.27
C PRO A 150 -15.17 -41.06 16.07
N TRP A 151 -14.58 -39.87 15.92
CA TRP A 151 -13.76 -39.50 14.76
C TRP A 151 -12.26 -39.71 15.01
N ILE A 152 -11.85 -40.09 16.22
CA ILE A 152 -10.43 -40.10 16.63
C ILE A 152 -9.88 -41.52 16.75
N GLU A 153 -8.76 -41.77 16.07
CA GLU A 153 -7.92 -42.96 16.23
C GLU A 153 -6.58 -42.52 16.86
N LEU A 154 -6.39 -42.78 18.16
CA LEU A 154 -5.13 -42.45 18.84
C LEU A 154 -4.16 -43.64 18.81
N ARG A 155 -3.03 -43.44 18.13
CA ARG A 155 -1.91 -44.37 18.09
C ARG A 155 -0.89 -44.01 19.17
N GLU A 156 -0.66 -44.94 20.08
CA GLU A 156 0.18 -44.73 21.27
C GLU A 156 1.57 -45.33 21.05
N GLY A 157 2.63 -44.54 21.28
CA GLY A 157 4.03 -44.94 21.09
C GLY A 157 4.82 -43.97 20.20
N ASP A 158 5.93 -44.45 19.63
CA ASP A 158 6.75 -43.63 18.72
C ASP A 158 5.98 -43.32 17.43
N LEU A 159 5.84 -42.04 17.09
CA LEU A 159 5.15 -41.58 15.89
C LEU A 159 5.83 -42.10 14.60
N LEU A 160 7.15 -42.33 14.60
CA LEU A 160 7.86 -42.83 13.42
C LEU A 160 7.61 -44.31 13.15
N GLU A 161 7.11 -45.08 14.13
CA GLU A 161 6.69 -46.46 13.92
C GLU A 161 5.16 -46.58 13.81
N THR A 162 4.41 -45.86 14.63
CA THR A 162 2.93 -45.91 14.62
C THR A 162 2.30 -45.32 13.35
N LEU A 163 2.93 -44.32 12.71
CA LEU A 163 2.45 -43.79 11.43
C LEU A 163 2.79 -44.69 10.22
N LYS A 164 3.66 -45.70 10.39
CA LYS A 164 3.92 -46.74 9.37
C LYS A 164 2.90 -47.89 9.40
N VAL A 165 2.04 -47.94 10.41
CA VAL A 165 1.02 -49.00 10.51
C VAL A 165 -0.07 -48.75 9.47
N GLU A 166 -0.10 -49.60 8.44
CA GLU A 166 -1.05 -49.53 7.33
C GLU A 166 -2.50 -49.77 7.76
N GLU A 167 -2.73 -50.61 8.78
CA GLU A 167 -4.07 -50.87 9.32
C GLU A 167 -4.72 -49.56 9.80
N GLY A 168 -5.93 -49.28 9.32
CA GLY A 168 -6.68 -48.07 9.63
C GLY A 168 -6.21 -46.77 8.95
N MET A 169 -5.05 -46.75 8.28
CA MET A 169 -4.53 -45.55 7.61
C MET A 169 -5.32 -45.26 6.30
N PRO A 170 -5.86 -44.05 6.08
CA PRO A 170 -6.49 -43.70 4.81
C PRO A 170 -5.53 -43.76 3.62
N GLU A 171 -6.08 -44.01 2.42
CA GLU A 171 -5.31 -43.94 1.17
C GLU A 171 -4.88 -42.50 0.85
N GLN A 172 -5.71 -41.51 1.17
CA GLN A 172 -5.44 -40.09 0.99
C GLN A 172 -5.66 -39.30 2.28
N ILE A 173 -4.71 -38.42 2.60
CA ILE A 173 -4.73 -37.49 3.72
C ILE A 173 -4.98 -36.08 3.20
N ASP A 174 -5.99 -35.41 3.76
CA ASP A 174 -6.38 -34.03 3.45
C ASP A 174 -5.52 -33.02 4.19
N MET A 175 -5.17 -33.32 5.45
CA MET A 175 -4.45 -32.40 6.32
C MET A 175 -3.49 -33.14 7.27
N LEU A 176 -2.34 -32.52 7.55
CA LEU A 176 -1.36 -32.96 8.54
C LEU A 176 -1.06 -31.80 9.51
N LEU A 177 -1.29 -31.99 10.80
CA LEU A 177 -0.84 -31.07 11.86
C LEU A 177 0.46 -31.60 12.47
N LEU A 178 1.49 -30.74 12.54
CA LEU A 178 2.79 -31.00 13.15
C LEU A 178 2.97 -30.07 14.38
N ASP A 179 2.47 -30.52 15.54
CA ASP A 179 2.69 -29.90 16.85
C ASP A 179 3.61 -30.81 17.70
N ILE A 180 4.85 -30.96 17.24
CA ILE A 180 5.81 -31.94 17.78
C ILE A 180 7.15 -31.32 18.13
N TRP A 181 7.96 -32.11 18.85
CA TRP A 181 9.37 -31.78 19.02
C TRP A 181 10.05 -31.55 17.66
N THR A 182 10.54 -30.33 17.47
CA THR A 182 10.81 -29.71 16.16
C THR A 182 11.69 -30.51 15.18
N PRO A 183 12.71 -31.29 15.58
CA PRO A 183 13.51 -32.10 14.63
C PRO A 183 12.75 -33.30 14.06
N MET A 184 11.61 -33.68 14.64
CA MET A 184 10.76 -34.77 14.16
C MET A 184 9.89 -34.36 12.97
N ALA A 185 9.72 -33.07 12.69
CA ALA A 185 8.80 -32.57 11.66
C ALA A 185 9.10 -33.09 10.25
N LEU A 186 10.37 -33.08 9.82
CA LEU A 186 10.75 -33.58 8.50
C LEU A 186 10.65 -35.12 8.38
N PRO A 187 11.16 -35.93 9.34
CA PRO A 187 10.91 -37.37 9.38
C PRO A 187 9.42 -37.73 9.32
N THR A 188 8.58 -37.03 10.09
CA THR A 188 7.13 -37.24 10.14
C THR A 188 6.47 -36.92 8.80
N LEU A 189 6.78 -35.75 8.23
CA LEU A 189 6.27 -35.34 6.92
C LEU A 189 6.58 -36.42 5.87
N LYS A 190 7.82 -36.94 5.83
CA LYS A 190 8.22 -37.95 4.83
C LYS A 190 7.48 -39.29 4.93
N ILE A 191 6.94 -39.65 6.11
CA ILE A 191 6.10 -40.86 6.26
C ILE A 191 4.70 -40.61 5.67
N ILE A 192 4.14 -39.41 5.87
CA ILE A 192 2.76 -39.07 5.45
C ILE A 192 2.68 -38.53 4.01
N GLN A 193 3.74 -37.89 3.51
CA GLN A 193 3.79 -37.24 2.20
C GLN A 193 3.34 -38.12 1.01
N PRO A 194 3.66 -39.43 0.93
CA PRO A 194 3.15 -40.30 -0.14
C PRO A 194 1.62 -40.46 -0.16
N ARG A 195 0.92 -40.10 0.92
CA ARG A 195 -0.54 -40.14 1.07
C ARG A 195 -1.18 -38.76 1.01
N LEU A 196 -0.40 -37.67 1.01
CA LEU A 196 -0.96 -36.33 0.86
C LEU A 196 -1.57 -36.22 -0.54
N ARG A 197 -2.86 -35.92 -0.64
CA ARG A 197 -3.47 -35.62 -1.94
C ARG A 197 -3.00 -34.28 -2.48
N HIS A 198 -3.20 -34.04 -3.77
CA HIS A 198 -3.07 -32.70 -4.33
C HIS A 198 -4.01 -31.72 -3.58
N GLY A 199 -3.47 -30.56 -3.19
CA GLY A 199 -4.15 -29.58 -2.36
C GLY A 199 -4.34 -29.98 -0.89
N ALA A 200 -3.62 -31.00 -0.40
CA ALA A 200 -3.57 -31.28 1.04
C ALA A 200 -2.78 -30.20 1.79
N VAL A 201 -3.10 -29.97 3.06
CA VAL A 201 -2.49 -28.90 3.87
C VAL A 201 -1.66 -29.48 5.01
N VAL A 202 -0.40 -29.07 5.11
CA VAL A 202 0.48 -29.34 6.26
C VAL A 202 0.59 -28.07 7.09
N ILE A 203 0.32 -28.17 8.38
CA ILE A 203 0.40 -27.07 9.36
C ILE A 203 1.51 -27.40 10.36
N THR A 204 2.37 -26.45 10.69
CA THR A 204 3.52 -26.70 11.59
C THR A 204 3.73 -25.53 12.54
N ASP A 205 3.74 -25.80 13.84
CA ASP A 205 3.77 -24.73 14.84
C ASP A 205 5.18 -24.34 15.34
N ASN A 206 5.28 -23.14 15.90
CA ASN A 206 6.47 -22.50 16.45
C ASN A 206 7.65 -22.32 15.46
N VAL A 207 7.39 -22.24 14.16
CA VAL A 207 8.44 -22.19 13.12
C VAL A 207 9.30 -20.93 13.13
N VAL A 208 8.81 -19.82 13.72
CA VAL A 208 9.60 -18.59 13.90
C VAL A 208 10.42 -18.67 15.17
N MET A 209 9.80 -19.08 16.30
CA MET A 209 10.47 -19.20 17.60
C MET A 209 11.59 -20.25 17.58
N SER A 210 11.36 -21.38 16.88
CA SER A 210 12.29 -22.51 16.78
C SER A 210 12.97 -22.63 15.42
N LYS A 211 13.10 -21.52 14.66
CA LYS A 211 13.60 -21.49 13.26
C LYS A 211 14.92 -22.25 13.03
N ILE A 212 15.83 -22.24 14.00
CA ILE A 212 17.11 -22.98 13.91
C ILE A 212 16.88 -24.50 13.91
N LEU A 213 15.99 -24.99 14.77
CA LEU A 213 15.68 -26.42 14.90
C LEU A 213 14.82 -26.93 13.73
N TYR A 214 13.98 -26.06 13.18
CA TYR A 214 13.17 -26.34 11.99
C TYR A 214 13.92 -26.19 10.66
N LYS A 215 15.22 -25.88 10.66
CA LYS A 215 15.98 -25.54 9.45
C LYS A 215 15.81 -26.58 8.33
N GLU A 216 16.00 -27.87 8.62
CA GLU A 216 15.89 -28.93 7.61
C GLU A 216 14.47 -29.07 7.07
N TYR A 217 13.46 -29.00 7.94
CA TYR A 217 12.05 -29.03 7.57
C TYR A 217 11.68 -27.84 6.67
N LEU A 218 12.01 -26.62 7.08
CA LEU A 218 11.71 -25.40 6.33
C LEU A 218 12.47 -25.35 5.00
N THR A 219 13.72 -25.83 4.94
CA THR A 219 14.43 -26.00 3.67
C THR A 219 13.69 -26.97 2.76
N TYR A 220 13.21 -28.10 3.28
CA TYR A 220 12.49 -29.09 2.49
C TYR A 220 11.15 -28.55 1.94
N VAL A 221 10.28 -27.98 2.77
CA VAL A 221 8.95 -27.50 2.32
C VAL A 221 8.96 -26.16 1.56
N ARG A 222 10.08 -25.44 1.57
CA ARG A 222 10.28 -24.21 0.77
C ARG A 222 11.05 -24.46 -0.53
N SER A 223 11.63 -25.64 -0.70
CA SER A 223 12.24 -26.10 -1.96
C SER A 223 11.13 -26.42 -2.98
N PRO A 224 11.07 -25.75 -4.14
CA PRO A 224 10.02 -25.97 -5.14
C PRO A 224 9.87 -27.44 -5.56
N GLU A 225 10.98 -28.16 -5.68
CA GLU A 225 11.05 -29.55 -6.15
C GLU A 225 10.37 -30.58 -5.23
N ASN A 226 10.03 -30.20 -3.98
CA ASN A 226 9.34 -31.10 -3.04
C ASN A 226 7.81 -30.99 -3.12
N GLY A 227 7.27 -30.16 -4.02
CA GLY A 227 5.84 -30.08 -4.29
C GLY A 227 5.04 -29.35 -3.21
N PHE A 228 5.63 -28.39 -2.50
CA PHE A 228 4.93 -27.57 -1.51
C PHE A 228 4.94 -26.10 -1.91
N LYS A 229 3.82 -25.40 -1.69
CA LYS A 229 3.77 -23.93 -1.67
C LYS A 229 3.40 -23.51 -0.26
N THR A 230 4.20 -22.67 0.38
CA THR A 230 4.13 -22.45 1.83
C THR A 230 4.21 -20.98 2.23
N MET A 231 3.59 -20.65 3.36
CA MET A 231 3.64 -19.34 3.99
C MET A 231 3.68 -19.46 5.51
N THR A 232 4.40 -18.55 6.17
CA THR A 232 4.32 -18.38 7.63
C THR A 232 3.19 -17.39 7.96
N VAL A 233 2.17 -17.86 8.68
CA VAL A 233 1.05 -17.06 9.18
C VAL A 233 1.45 -16.41 10.52
N PRO A 234 1.15 -15.13 10.78
CA PRO A 234 1.73 -14.35 11.90
C PRO A 234 1.08 -14.64 13.27
N TYR A 235 0.90 -15.91 13.61
CA TYR A 235 0.52 -16.34 14.97
C TYR A 235 1.72 -16.28 15.93
N SER A 236 1.44 -16.30 17.24
CA SER A 236 2.46 -16.40 18.29
C SER A 236 3.42 -17.58 18.04
N GLY A 237 4.72 -17.33 18.09
CA GLY A 237 5.76 -18.32 17.76
C GLY A 237 5.90 -18.70 16.28
N GLY A 238 4.95 -18.27 15.42
CA GLY A 238 4.89 -18.51 13.98
C GLY A 238 4.31 -19.87 13.60
N LEU A 239 3.33 -19.88 12.70
CA LEU A 239 2.65 -21.07 12.19
C LEU A 239 2.89 -21.21 10.68
N GLU A 240 3.57 -22.26 10.24
CA GLU A 240 3.75 -22.54 8.80
C GLU A 240 2.52 -23.24 8.25
N VAL A 241 2.01 -22.78 7.10
CA VAL A 241 0.95 -23.44 6.32
C VAL A 241 1.51 -23.76 4.94
N SER A 242 1.68 -25.06 4.66
CA SER A 242 2.23 -25.60 3.42
C SER A 242 1.18 -26.40 2.66
N VAL A 243 0.82 -25.98 1.45
CA VAL A 243 -0.10 -26.72 0.57
C VAL A 243 0.71 -27.67 -0.32
N TYR A 244 0.38 -28.96 -0.30
CA TYR A 244 1.00 -29.97 -1.16
C TYR A 244 0.41 -29.90 -2.58
N LEU A 245 1.19 -29.34 -3.49
CA LEU A 245 0.95 -29.25 -4.92
C LEU A 245 2.13 -29.92 -5.63
N PRO A 246 2.21 -31.27 -5.66
CA PRO A 246 3.26 -31.97 -6.38
C PRO A 246 3.14 -31.66 -7.86
N ASP A 247 4.19 -31.08 -8.45
CA ASP A 247 4.19 -30.64 -9.84
C ASP A 247 4.02 -31.86 -10.77
N ASN A 248 2.79 -32.05 -11.26
CA ASN A 248 2.43 -33.00 -12.31
C ASN A 248 1.03 -32.65 -12.86
N GLN A 249 0.97 -31.82 -13.91
CA GLN A 249 0.29 -32.13 -15.19
C GLN A 249 0.12 -30.95 -16.17
N SER A 250 0.40 -29.69 -15.81
CA SER A 250 0.38 -28.58 -16.79
C SER A 250 1.56 -28.66 -17.77
N ASP A 251 2.76 -28.83 -17.26
CA ASP A 251 3.99 -28.61 -18.04
C ASP A 251 4.43 -29.87 -18.81
N LEU A 252 3.89 -31.04 -18.45
CA LEU A 252 4.11 -32.29 -19.17
C LEU A 252 3.27 -32.43 -20.45
N HIS A 253 2.13 -31.72 -20.56
CA HIS A 253 1.25 -31.88 -21.72
C HIS A 253 1.87 -31.34 -23.02
N PHE A 254 2.70 -30.30 -22.94
CA PHE A 254 3.43 -29.74 -24.10
C PHE A 254 4.83 -30.33 -24.27
N ALA A 255 5.49 -30.77 -23.18
CA ALA A 255 6.81 -31.41 -23.25
C ALA A 255 6.78 -32.86 -23.76
N SER A 256 5.61 -33.53 -23.79
CA SER A 256 5.46 -34.91 -24.30
C SER A 256 4.82 -35.02 -25.69
N MET A 257 4.66 -33.92 -26.43
CA MET A 257 4.07 -33.97 -27.77
C MET A 257 5.04 -34.64 -28.75
N SER A 258 4.62 -35.74 -29.36
CA SER A 258 5.43 -36.37 -30.41
C SER A 258 5.53 -35.43 -31.63
N THR A 259 6.75 -35.01 -31.98
CA THR A 259 6.98 -34.21 -33.19
C THR A 259 7.02 -35.13 -34.42
N PRO A 260 6.45 -34.72 -35.56
CA PRO A 260 6.52 -35.53 -36.77
C PRO A 260 7.91 -35.44 -37.39
N SER A 261 8.54 -36.58 -37.68
CA SER A 261 9.71 -36.61 -38.57
C SER A 261 9.31 -36.41 -40.04
N LYS A 262 8.05 -36.65 -40.39
CA LYS A 262 7.51 -36.59 -41.75
C LYS A 262 6.02 -36.29 -41.76
N VAL A 263 5.56 -35.49 -42.72
CA VAL A 263 4.13 -35.34 -43.05
C VAL A 263 3.87 -35.35 -44.55
N THR A 264 2.64 -35.66 -44.94
CA THR A 264 2.16 -35.59 -46.33
C THR A 264 0.93 -34.69 -46.43
N GLY A 265 0.65 -34.22 -47.64
CA GLY A 265 -0.50 -33.38 -47.91
C GLY A 265 -0.77 -33.19 -49.40
N GLY A 266 -1.72 -32.32 -49.72
CA GLY A 266 -2.07 -31.99 -51.09
C GLY A 266 -3.29 -31.10 -51.24
N CYS A 267 -3.70 -30.91 -52.49
CA CYS A 267 -4.91 -30.17 -52.84
C CYS A 267 -6.19 -30.98 -52.60
N LEU A 268 -7.34 -30.29 -52.54
CA LEU A 268 -8.66 -30.87 -52.30
C LEU A 268 -9.04 -32.02 -53.27
N CYS A 269 -8.59 -31.96 -54.54
CA CYS A 269 -8.87 -33.01 -55.53
C CYS A 269 -7.78 -34.09 -55.65
N GLY A 270 -6.73 -34.06 -54.80
CA GLY A 270 -5.62 -35.01 -54.82
C GLY A 270 -4.67 -34.95 -56.03
N ALA A 271 -4.95 -34.15 -57.06
CA ALA A 271 -4.12 -34.05 -58.27
C ALA A 271 -2.72 -33.46 -58.01
N VAL A 272 -2.61 -32.59 -56.99
CA VAL A 272 -1.36 -32.08 -56.43
C VAL A 272 -1.17 -32.68 -55.04
N ARG A 273 0.00 -33.29 -54.83
CA ARG A 273 0.46 -33.95 -53.60
C ARG A 273 1.89 -33.53 -53.26
N TYR A 274 2.20 -33.52 -51.97
CA TYR A 274 3.54 -33.24 -51.45
C TYR A 274 3.88 -34.11 -50.23
N GLU A 275 5.16 -34.12 -49.91
CA GLU A 275 5.78 -34.76 -48.75
C GLU A 275 6.78 -33.78 -48.11
N ILE A 276 6.86 -33.79 -46.79
CA ILE A 276 7.79 -33.00 -45.99
C ILE A 276 8.52 -33.94 -45.05
N ASN A 277 9.85 -33.87 -45.01
CA ASN A 277 10.69 -34.60 -44.07
C ASN A 277 11.39 -33.56 -43.17
N PHE A 278 11.03 -33.50 -41.89
CA PHE A 278 11.54 -32.49 -40.96
C PHE A 278 12.96 -32.85 -40.47
N LYS A 279 13.79 -31.83 -40.21
CA LYS A 279 15.06 -32.04 -39.50
C LYS A 279 14.78 -32.45 -38.04
N PRO A 280 15.63 -33.26 -37.39
CA PRO A 280 15.46 -33.65 -35.98
C PRO A 280 15.42 -32.47 -34.99
N ASP A 281 16.00 -31.34 -35.37
CA ASP A 281 16.11 -30.08 -34.62
C ASP A 281 15.16 -28.98 -35.14
N HIS A 282 14.14 -29.34 -35.93
CA HIS A 282 13.20 -28.37 -36.48
C HIS A 282 12.38 -27.67 -35.38
N ASP A 283 12.53 -26.36 -35.24
CA ASP A 283 11.74 -25.53 -34.33
C ASP A 283 10.32 -25.31 -34.88
N PHE A 284 9.42 -26.25 -34.57
CA PHE A 284 8.01 -26.16 -34.94
C PHE A 284 7.32 -24.90 -34.40
N LYS A 285 7.69 -24.42 -33.20
CA LYS A 285 7.07 -23.23 -32.58
C LYS A 285 7.48 -21.95 -33.30
N GLY A 286 8.78 -21.78 -33.56
CA GLY A 286 9.32 -20.62 -34.29
C GLY A 286 8.95 -20.60 -35.77
N ASN A 287 8.65 -21.76 -36.37
CA ASN A 287 8.25 -21.86 -37.78
C ASN A 287 6.73 -21.92 -38.01
N ALA A 288 5.89 -22.08 -36.98
CA ALA A 288 4.44 -21.88 -37.09
C ALA A 288 4.11 -20.39 -37.26
N SER A 289 3.20 -20.07 -38.19
CA SER A 289 2.78 -18.69 -38.43
C SER A 289 1.32 -18.51 -38.86
N VAL A 290 0.78 -17.32 -38.59
CA VAL A 290 -0.55 -16.88 -39.00
C VAL A 290 -0.42 -15.55 -39.74
N CYS A 291 -0.87 -15.49 -40.98
CA CYS A 291 -0.78 -14.29 -41.80
C CYS A 291 -2.14 -13.59 -41.92
N LEU A 292 -2.19 -12.31 -41.52
CA LEU A 292 -3.38 -11.45 -41.62
C LEU A 292 -3.33 -10.50 -42.83
N CYS A 293 -2.40 -10.70 -43.76
CA CYS A 293 -2.23 -9.79 -44.90
C CYS A 293 -3.41 -9.88 -45.90
N THR A 294 -3.68 -8.78 -46.60
CA THR A 294 -4.77 -8.71 -47.59
C THR A 294 -4.60 -9.69 -48.76
N GLN A 295 -3.38 -10.11 -49.10
CA GLN A 295 -3.16 -11.13 -50.14
C GLN A 295 -3.65 -12.51 -49.69
N CYS A 296 -3.22 -12.98 -48.52
CA CYS A 296 -3.63 -14.28 -47.99
C CYS A 296 -5.14 -14.34 -47.73
N ARG A 297 -5.74 -13.25 -47.23
CA ARG A 297 -7.21 -13.13 -47.09
C ARG A 297 -7.94 -13.25 -48.43
N LYS A 298 -7.49 -12.51 -49.46
CA LYS A 298 -8.10 -12.58 -50.80
C LYS A 298 -7.90 -13.91 -51.52
N GLN A 299 -6.78 -14.60 -51.26
CA GLN A 299 -6.45 -15.86 -51.94
C GLN A 299 -7.16 -17.07 -51.31
N SER A 300 -7.34 -17.09 -49.99
CA SER A 300 -7.96 -18.21 -49.27
C SER A 300 -9.44 -18.02 -48.95
N GLY A 301 -9.91 -16.77 -48.88
CA GLY A 301 -11.21 -16.44 -48.28
C GLY A 301 -11.23 -16.49 -46.74
N ALA A 302 -10.16 -16.96 -46.10
CA ALA A 302 -10.04 -16.98 -44.65
C ALA A 302 -9.57 -15.62 -44.10
N LEU A 303 -10.05 -15.25 -42.90
CA LEU A 303 -9.67 -13.98 -42.25
C LEU A 303 -8.26 -14.03 -41.67
N ALA A 304 -7.79 -15.23 -41.32
CA ALA A 304 -6.45 -15.52 -40.85
C ALA A 304 -6.01 -16.85 -41.48
N MET A 305 -4.82 -16.88 -42.08
CA MET A 305 -4.32 -18.07 -42.78
C MET A 305 -3.10 -18.64 -42.05
N HIS A 306 -3.19 -19.92 -41.68
CA HIS A 306 -2.13 -20.64 -40.96
C HIS A 306 -1.14 -21.27 -41.95
N PHE A 307 0.15 -21.06 -41.67
CA PHE A 307 1.27 -21.63 -42.38
C PHE A 307 2.25 -22.26 -41.39
N PHE A 308 3.10 -23.15 -41.89
CA PHE A 308 4.34 -23.52 -41.21
C PHE A 308 5.50 -23.50 -42.21
N ASN A 309 6.65 -23.06 -41.73
CA ASN A 309 7.80 -22.75 -42.59
C ASN A 309 8.76 -23.95 -42.62
N VAL A 310 9.20 -24.33 -43.81
CA VAL A 310 10.21 -25.37 -44.04
C VAL A 310 11.23 -24.88 -45.07
N THR A 311 12.39 -25.52 -45.15
CA THR A 311 13.36 -25.26 -46.21
C THR A 311 13.07 -26.12 -47.44
N LEU A 312 13.34 -25.62 -48.65
CA LEU A 312 13.09 -26.37 -49.89
C LEU A 312 13.71 -27.79 -49.93
N PRO A 313 14.92 -28.06 -49.41
CA PRO A 313 15.49 -29.42 -49.38
C PRO A 313 14.63 -30.44 -48.61
N ASN A 314 13.81 -29.99 -47.66
CA ASN A 314 12.95 -30.83 -46.82
C ASN A 314 11.56 -31.05 -47.43
N PHE A 315 11.21 -30.38 -48.54
CA PHE A 315 9.91 -30.43 -49.18
C PHE A 315 10.01 -31.09 -50.57
N THR A 316 9.15 -32.07 -50.87
CA THR A 316 9.12 -32.76 -52.15
C THR A 316 7.71 -32.82 -52.72
N TRP A 317 7.54 -32.42 -53.99
CA TRP A 317 6.28 -32.60 -54.72
C TRP A 317 6.16 -34.05 -55.19
N THR A 318 5.16 -34.77 -54.68
CA THR A 318 4.88 -36.19 -54.96
C THR A 318 3.68 -36.39 -55.90
N SER A 319 3.32 -35.34 -56.64
CA SER A 319 2.09 -35.25 -57.44
C SER A 319 2.08 -36.27 -58.60
N PRO A 320 1.05 -37.12 -58.75
CA PRO A 320 0.95 -38.05 -59.87
C PRO A 320 0.71 -37.36 -61.23
N THR A 321 0.25 -36.10 -61.20
CA THR A 321 0.00 -35.28 -62.39
C THR A 321 0.68 -33.91 -62.24
N PRO A 322 1.98 -33.77 -62.58
CA PRO A 322 2.72 -32.53 -62.38
C PRO A 322 2.10 -31.29 -63.05
N SER A 323 1.38 -31.46 -64.16
CA SER A 323 0.66 -30.40 -64.88
C SER A 323 -0.55 -29.83 -64.13
N ALA A 324 -1.03 -30.49 -63.06
CA ALA A 324 -2.10 -29.98 -62.22
C ALA A 324 -1.62 -28.91 -61.22
N ARG A 325 -0.30 -28.85 -60.96
CA ARG A 325 0.35 -27.79 -60.17
C ARG A 325 0.60 -26.57 -61.06
N ALA A 326 0.41 -25.39 -60.51
CA ALA A 326 0.81 -24.12 -61.11
C ALA A 326 1.35 -23.16 -60.07
N GLU A 327 2.09 -22.17 -60.54
CA GLU A 327 2.58 -21.06 -59.74
C GLU A 327 2.25 -19.74 -60.44
N TYR A 328 2.24 -18.66 -59.68
CA TYR A 328 2.23 -17.29 -60.17
C TYR A 328 2.94 -16.37 -59.18
N GLU A 329 3.46 -15.26 -59.68
CA GLU A 329 4.06 -14.20 -58.88
C GLU A 329 3.14 -12.96 -58.89
N ILE A 330 2.94 -12.36 -57.71
CA ILE A 330 2.28 -11.04 -57.55
C ILE A 330 3.27 -9.98 -57.07
N ILE A 331 4.33 -10.42 -56.41
CA ILE A 331 5.55 -9.67 -56.12
C ILE A 331 6.67 -10.50 -56.76
N PRO A 332 7.59 -9.90 -57.56
CA PRO A 332 8.70 -10.64 -58.15
C PRO A 332 9.49 -11.45 -57.11
N GLY A 333 9.90 -12.66 -57.48
CA GLY A 333 10.63 -13.59 -56.61
C GLY A 333 9.80 -14.21 -55.48
N ASN A 334 8.47 -14.11 -55.53
CA ASN A 334 7.57 -14.67 -54.51
C ASN A 334 6.47 -15.53 -55.15
N HIS A 335 6.75 -16.82 -55.27
CA HIS A 335 5.95 -17.81 -56.01
C HIS A 335 4.82 -18.35 -55.15
N ARG A 336 3.60 -18.36 -55.70
CA ARG A 336 2.39 -18.90 -55.05
C ARG A 336 1.95 -20.20 -55.72
N HIS A 337 2.26 -21.34 -55.09
CA HIS A 337 1.95 -22.69 -55.59
C HIS A 337 0.51 -23.10 -55.32
N PHE A 338 -0.24 -23.47 -56.35
CA PHE A 338 -1.65 -23.85 -56.26
C PHE A 338 -2.05 -24.96 -57.25
N CYS A 339 -3.21 -25.58 -57.03
CA CYS A 339 -3.79 -26.56 -57.96
C CYS A 339 -4.71 -25.90 -59.00
N ARG A 340 -4.44 -26.11 -60.30
CA ARG A 340 -5.30 -25.63 -61.39
C ARG A 340 -6.67 -26.31 -61.48
N THR A 341 -6.80 -27.53 -60.93
CA THR A 341 -8.02 -28.33 -61.01
C THR A 341 -9.06 -27.93 -59.95
N CYS A 342 -8.63 -27.64 -58.72
CA CYS A 342 -9.54 -27.34 -57.59
C CYS A 342 -9.25 -26.02 -56.87
N GLY A 343 -8.26 -25.23 -57.31
CA GLY A 343 -7.95 -23.91 -56.75
C GLY A 343 -7.22 -23.89 -55.40
N SER A 344 -7.00 -25.04 -54.74
CA SER A 344 -6.30 -25.09 -53.44
C SER A 344 -4.93 -24.42 -53.52
N PHE A 345 -4.71 -23.41 -52.68
CA PHE A 345 -3.40 -22.82 -52.44
C PHE A 345 -2.61 -23.74 -51.50
N ILE A 346 -1.37 -24.08 -51.88
CA ILE A 346 -0.56 -25.09 -51.18
C ILE A 346 0.61 -24.45 -50.43
N ALA A 347 1.38 -23.59 -51.10
CA ALA A 347 2.58 -23.01 -50.49
C ALA A 347 2.98 -21.67 -51.11
N TRP A 348 3.65 -20.85 -50.31
CA TRP A 348 4.35 -19.64 -50.73
C TRP A 348 5.86 -19.89 -50.66
N GLN A 349 6.61 -19.42 -51.67
CA GLN A 349 8.06 -19.57 -51.75
C GLN A 349 8.70 -18.20 -52.05
N GLY A 350 9.70 -17.80 -51.28
CA GLY A 350 10.46 -16.57 -51.52
C GLY A 350 11.89 -16.87 -51.98
N ASP A 351 12.33 -16.21 -53.04
CA ASP A 351 13.67 -16.41 -53.62
C ASP A 351 14.78 -15.63 -52.86
N GLU A 352 14.43 -14.52 -52.19
CA GLU A 352 15.39 -13.61 -51.52
C GLU A 352 15.43 -13.75 -49.99
N TYR A 353 14.66 -14.66 -49.40
CA TYR A 353 14.61 -14.91 -47.95
C TYR A 353 15.20 -16.28 -47.58
N PRO A 354 16.53 -16.43 -47.56
CA PRO A 354 17.17 -17.65 -47.08
C PRO A 354 16.95 -17.84 -45.57
N SER A 355 16.99 -19.10 -45.12
CA SER A 355 17.22 -19.45 -43.72
C SER A 355 18.55 -18.89 -43.23
N PRO A 356 18.82 -18.88 -41.91
CA PRO A 356 20.14 -18.55 -41.37
C PRO A 356 21.29 -19.40 -41.95
N GLU A 357 20.98 -20.55 -42.56
CA GLU A 357 21.92 -21.49 -43.19
C GLU A 357 22.06 -21.30 -44.71
N GLY A 358 21.27 -20.42 -45.32
CA GLY A 358 21.30 -20.14 -46.78
C GLY A 358 20.21 -20.81 -47.61
N ASP A 359 19.37 -21.67 -47.04
CA ASP A 359 18.32 -22.40 -47.77
C ASP A 359 17.10 -21.52 -48.06
N ALA A 360 16.59 -21.53 -49.29
CA ALA A 360 15.32 -20.86 -49.61
C ALA A 360 14.13 -21.47 -48.83
N GLN A 361 13.30 -20.58 -48.27
CA GLN A 361 12.15 -20.95 -47.42
C GLN A 361 10.86 -21.16 -48.20
N LEU A 362 10.02 -22.06 -47.68
CA LEU A 362 8.70 -22.40 -48.18
C LEU A 362 7.69 -22.36 -47.02
N GLU A 363 6.69 -21.50 -47.11
CA GLU A 363 5.57 -21.43 -46.16
C GLU A 363 4.43 -22.32 -46.67
N VAL A 364 4.17 -23.44 -45.99
CA VAL A 364 3.17 -24.44 -46.40
C VAL A 364 1.84 -24.17 -45.71
N CYS A 365 0.74 -24.16 -46.47
CA CYS A 365 -0.60 -23.94 -45.94
C CYS A 365 -1.00 -25.11 -45.03
N ALA A 366 -1.17 -24.86 -43.73
CA ALA A 366 -1.39 -25.93 -42.76
C ALA A 366 -2.63 -26.81 -43.07
N GLY A 367 -3.71 -26.20 -43.55
CA GLY A 367 -4.93 -26.89 -43.97
C GLY A 367 -4.83 -27.74 -45.25
N THR A 368 -3.62 -27.92 -45.80
CA THR A 368 -3.36 -28.85 -46.92
C THR A 368 -2.62 -30.13 -46.49
N VAL A 369 -2.27 -30.25 -45.20
CA VAL A 369 -1.77 -31.50 -44.60
C VAL A 369 -2.91 -32.53 -44.55
N ASP A 370 -2.59 -33.81 -44.73
CA ASP A 370 -3.59 -34.89 -44.70
C ASP A 370 -4.30 -34.96 -43.34
N GLU A 371 -5.62 -35.20 -43.34
CA GLU A 371 -6.48 -35.14 -42.14
C GLU A 371 -5.99 -36.04 -40.98
N GLU A 372 -5.53 -37.26 -41.30
CA GLU A 372 -4.99 -38.22 -40.32
C GLU A 372 -3.73 -37.69 -39.60
N LEU A 373 -2.95 -36.83 -40.26
CA LEU A 373 -1.73 -36.22 -39.71
C LEU A 373 -2.02 -34.85 -39.07
N LEU A 374 -3.02 -34.11 -39.54
CA LEU A 374 -3.37 -32.80 -39.01
C LEU A 374 -4.25 -32.90 -37.76
N ILE A 375 -5.34 -33.66 -37.83
CA ILE A 375 -6.32 -33.81 -36.75
C ILE A 375 -6.03 -35.07 -35.92
N GLY A 376 -5.64 -36.16 -36.58
CA GLY A 376 -5.35 -37.45 -35.95
C GLY A 376 -6.15 -38.60 -36.54
N LYS A 377 -5.81 -39.82 -36.12
CA LYS A 377 -6.54 -41.04 -36.46
C LYS A 377 -7.89 -41.04 -35.77
N LYS A 378 -8.92 -41.54 -36.44
CA LYS A 378 -10.25 -41.76 -35.84
C LYS A 378 -10.43 -43.22 -35.45
N ASP A 379 -11.18 -43.46 -34.38
CA ASP A 379 -11.58 -44.80 -33.97
C ASP A 379 -12.80 -45.32 -34.77
N ALA A 380 -13.41 -46.41 -34.31
CA ALA A 380 -14.55 -47.04 -34.97
C ALA A 380 -15.86 -46.23 -34.86
N ASP A 381 -15.98 -45.37 -33.85
CA ASP A 381 -17.13 -44.49 -33.63
C ASP A 381 -16.96 -43.14 -34.35
N GLY A 382 -15.74 -42.86 -34.84
CA GLY A 382 -15.39 -41.67 -35.60
C GLY A 382 -14.72 -40.57 -34.77
N GLU A 383 -14.46 -40.84 -33.48
CA GLU A 383 -13.82 -39.92 -32.56
C GLU A 383 -12.30 -39.91 -32.74
N VAL A 384 -11.68 -38.76 -32.51
CA VAL A 384 -10.22 -38.57 -32.72
C VAL A 384 -9.45 -39.21 -31.57
N ILE A 385 -8.56 -40.15 -31.89
CA ILE A 385 -7.68 -40.82 -30.93
C ILE A 385 -6.64 -39.80 -30.42
N PRO A 386 -6.63 -39.43 -29.12
CA PRO A 386 -5.76 -38.39 -28.60
C PRO A 386 -4.27 -38.67 -28.84
N GLY A 387 -3.50 -37.62 -29.16
CA GLY A 387 -2.06 -37.71 -29.39
C GLY A 387 -1.63 -38.35 -30.72
N THR A 388 -2.56 -38.64 -31.64
CA THR A 388 -2.23 -39.21 -32.97
C THR A 388 -2.12 -38.19 -34.09
N GLY A 389 -2.54 -36.94 -33.88
CA GLY A 389 -2.41 -35.82 -34.81
C GLY A 389 -1.32 -34.83 -34.41
N TYR A 390 -0.78 -34.11 -35.40
CA TYR A 390 0.32 -33.14 -35.25
C TYR A 390 -0.11 -31.68 -35.41
N GLY A 391 -1.41 -31.39 -35.55
CA GLY A 391 -1.93 -30.06 -35.84
C GLY A 391 -1.53 -28.99 -34.83
N GLU A 392 -1.54 -29.32 -33.54
CA GLU A 392 -1.09 -28.42 -32.46
C GLU A 392 0.41 -28.09 -32.52
N VAL A 393 1.23 -28.98 -33.09
CA VAL A 393 2.67 -28.77 -33.28
C VAL A 393 2.94 -27.96 -34.55
N LEU A 394 2.26 -28.31 -35.66
CA LEU A 394 2.37 -27.61 -36.96
C LEU A 394 1.74 -26.21 -36.95
N CYS A 395 0.68 -26.01 -36.16
CA CYS A 395 -0.06 -24.75 -36.02
C CYS A 395 0.12 -24.17 -34.62
N HIS A 396 1.34 -24.21 -34.08
CA HIS A 396 1.63 -23.90 -32.67
C HIS A 396 0.92 -22.62 -32.18
N PRO A 397 0.11 -22.67 -31.11
CA PRO A 397 -0.76 -21.55 -30.70
C PRO A 397 -0.01 -20.32 -30.19
N GLU A 398 1.29 -20.45 -29.87
CA GLU A 398 2.19 -19.33 -29.57
C GLU A 398 3.10 -18.92 -30.75
N GLY A 399 2.80 -19.35 -31.97
CA GLY A 399 3.57 -19.05 -33.19
C GLY A 399 3.57 -17.57 -33.60
N ASN A 400 4.10 -17.26 -34.78
CA ASN A 400 4.24 -15.88 -35.27
C ASN A 400 2.94 -15.36 -35.92
N ILE A 401 2.40 -14.22 -35.47
CA ILE A 401 1.31 -13.53 -36.18
C ILE A 401 1.89 -12.39 -37.04
N GLY A 402 1.90 -12.59 -38.35
CA GLY A 402 2.36 -11.63 -39.35
C GLY A 402 1.26 -10.68 -39.83
N TRP A 403 1.64 -9.43 -40.12
CA TRP A 403 0.74 -8.36 -40.57
C TRP A 403 -0.38 -8.03 -39.57
N ALA A 404 -0.08 -8.10 -38.26
CA ALA A 404 -1.03 -7.91 -37.18
C ALA A 404 -1.76 -6.55 -37.20
N GLN A 405 -1.19 -5.52 -37.85
CA GLN A 405 -1.89 -4.24 -38.05
C GLN A 405 -3.17 -4.34 -38.93
N ASN A 406 -3.45 -5.51 -39.52
CA ASN A 406 -4.66 -5.81 -40.29
C ASN A 406 -5.74 -6.58 -39.50
N ASP A 407 -5.61 -6.70 -38.17
CA ASP A 407 -6.60 -7.33 -37.29
C ASP A 407 -8.04 -6.83 -37.54
N ILE A 408 -9.01 -7.73 -37.39
CA ILE A 408 -10.43 -7.47 -37.58
C ILE A 408 -11.13 -7.51 -36.21
N GLY A 409 -10.73 -6.59 -35.33
CA GLY A 409 -11.33 -6.39 -34.00
C GLY A 409 -11.57 -7.69 -33.23
N LYS A 410 -12.81 -7.90 -32.76
CA LYS A 410 -13.20 -9.11 -32.00
C LYS A 410 -13.02 -10.42 -32.78
N VAL A 411 -12.96 -10.40 -34.12
CA VAL A 411 -12.99 -11.60 -34.98
C VAL A 411 -11.62 -12.31 -35.05
N THR A 412 -10.52 -11.57 -35.12
CA THR A 412 -9.15 -12.15 -35.13
C THR A 412 -8.47 -12.12 -33.77
N ALA A 413 -9.04 -11.42 -32.78
CA ALA A 413 -8.46 -11.26 -31.45
C ALA A 413 -8.61 -12.49 -30.53
N GLY A 414 -9.00 -13.66 -31.05
CA GLY A 414 -8.88 -14.96 -30.35
C GLY A 414 -7.64 -15.76 -30.77
N ILE A 415 -6.85 -15.24 -31.73
CA ILE A 415 -5.65 -15.90 -32.23
C ILE A 415 -4.47 -15.54 -31.32
N CYS A 416 -3.95 -16.54 -30.62
CA CYS A 416 -2.74 -16.45 -29.80
C CYS A 416 -1.49 -16.45 -30.69
N GLY A 417 -0.39 -15.88 -30.18
CA GLY A 417 0.89 -15.81 -30.89
C GLY A 417 1.59 -14.46 -30.83
N THR A 418 2.87 -14.43 -31.20
CA THR A 418 3.72 -13.24 -31.15
C THR A 418 3.41 -12.31 -32.34
N ARG A 419 2.90 -11.10 -32.07
CA ARG A 419 2.36 -10.19 -33.10
C ARG A 419 3.41 -9.23 -33.69
N TYR A 420 3.42 -9.11 -35.02
CA TYR A 420 4.36 -8.27 -35.77
C TYR A 420 3.67 -7.38 -36.81
N LYS A 421 4.13 -6.13 -36.92
CA LYS A 421 3.79 -5.21 -38.00
C LYS A 421 4.89 -5.13 -39.06
N TYR A 422 4.47 -4.83 -40.28
CA TYR A 422 5.34 -4.64 -41.44
C TYR A 422 5.16 -3.23 -41.99
N SER A 423 6.27 -2.52 -42.27
CA SER A 423 6.21 -1.20 -42.90
C SER A 423 5.97 -1.30 -44.41
N SER A 424 5.37 -0.26 -44.99
CA SER A 424 5.03 -0.20 -46.42
C SER A 424 6.22 -0.02 -47.36
N SER A 425 7.45 0.12 -46.85
CA SER A 425 8.61 0.60 -47.63
C SER A 425 9.92 -0.17 -47.45
N ALA A 426 10.00 -1.19 -46.58
CA ALA A 426 11.27 -1.91 -46.38
C ALA A 426 11.18 -3.38 -45.90
N GLY A 427 9.98 -3.95 -45.71
CA GLY A 427 9.84 -5.34 -45.22
C GLY A 427 10.31 -5.58 -43.77
N VAL A 428 10.79 -4.53 -43.08
CA VAL A 428 11.31 -4.62 -41.71
C VAL A 428 10.19 -5.01 -40.73
N LYS A 429 10.41 -6.12 -40.02
CA LYS A 429 9.55 -6.67 -38.97
C LYS A 429 9.70 -5.82 -37.71
N PHE A 430 8.66 -5.14 -37.27
CA PHE A 430 8.65 -4.45 -35.97
C PHE A 430 7.64 -5.10 -35.01
N PRO A 431 7.94 -5.21 -33.71
CA PRO A 431 6.91 -5.48 -32.72
C PRO A 431 5.88 -4.32 -32.70
N LEU A 432 4.61 -4.66 -32.49
CA LEU A 432 3.56 -3.67 -32.24
C LEU A 432 3.66 -3.19 -30.78
N LYS A 433 3.92 -1.89 -30.58
CA LYS A 433 3.67 -1.24 -29.28
C LYS A 433 2.17 -0.95 -29.14
N TYR A 434 1.73 -1.00 -27.90
CA TYR A 434 0.33 -1.19 -27.48
C TYR A 434 -0.51 0.09 -27.58
N ASP A 435 -1.74 -0.03 -28.09
CA ASP A 435 -2.89 0.68 -27.52
C ASP A 435 -4.20 -0.12 -27.71
N ASP A 436 -5.03 -0.07 -26.66
CA ASP A 436 -6.39 -0.61 -26.43
C ASP A 436 -6.93 -1.86 -27.17
N SER A 437 -6.11 -2.91 -27.35
CA SER A 437 -6.59 -4.26 -27.72
C SER A 437 -6.91 -5.17 -26.52
N ARG A 438 -6.86 -4.65 -25.28
CA ARG A 438 -6.88 -5.43 -24.03
C ARG A 438 -8.25 -6.04 -23.76
N LYS A 439 -8.29 -7.33 -23.43
CA LYS A 439 -9.48 -8.09 -23.06
C LYS A 439 -9.45 -8.56 -21.62
N LYS A 440 -10.62 -8.90 -21.08
CA LYS A 440 -10.75 -9.63 -19.81
C LYS A 440 -9.91 -10.92 -19.87
N GLY A 441 -8.92 -11.04 -18.98
CA GLY A 441 -8.01 -12.19 -18.92
C GLY A 441 -6.66 -11.98 -19.60
N ASP A 442 -6.42 -10.83 -20.26
CA ASP A 442 -5.08 -10.47 -20.72
C ASP A 442 -4.17 -10.16 -19.52
N LYS A 443 -2.89 -10.54 -19.65
CA LYS A 443 -1.87 -10.30 -18.61
C LYS A 443 -1.74 -8.79 -18.34
N GLY A 444 -1.87 -8.38 -17.08
CA GLY A 444 -1.86 -6.97 -16.67
C GLY A 444 -3.21 -6.23 -16.80
N VAL A 445 -4.33 -6.95 -16.93
CA VAL A 445 -5.67 -6.38 -17.13
C VAL A 445 -6.67 -6.92 -16.12
N GLU A 446 -7.37 -6.01 -15.44
CA GLU A 446 -8.38 -6.33 -14.43
C GLU A 446 -9.76 -5.82 -14.86
N GLU A 447 -10.82 -6.60 -14.65
CA GLU A 447 -12.18 -6.09 -14.75
C GLU A 447 -12.65 -5.61 -13.38
N LEU A 448 -12.78 -4.29 -13.22
CA LEU A 448 -13.19 -3.64 -11.97
C LEU A 448 -14.44 -2.81 -12.22
N ASN A 449 -15.50 -3.09 -11.46
CA ASN A 449 -16.77 -2.36 -11.52
C ASN A 449 -17.38 -2.27 -12.94
N GLY A 450 -17.27 -3.36 -13.71
CA GLY A 450 -17.80 -3.50 -15.07
C GLY A 450 -16.96 -2.87 -16.19
N GLN A 451 -15.76 -2.34 -15.88
CA GLN A 451 -14.84 -1.75 -16.85
C GLN A 451 -13.48 -2.47 -16.79
N LEU A 452 -12.79 -2.56 -17.93
CA LEU A 452 -11.42 -3.08 -17.99
C LEU A 452 -10.43 -1.97 -17.65
N TRP A 453 -9.46 -2.30 -16.81
CA TRP A 453 -8.39 -1.41 -16.35
C TRP A 453 -7.04 -2.06 -16.63
N HIS A 454 -6.00 -1.23 -16.79
CA HIS A 454 -4.62 -1.70 -16.92
C HIS A 454 -3.66 -0.61 -16.42
N VAL A 455 -2.44 -1.02 -16.06
CA VAL A 455 -1.35 -0.06 -15.78
C VAL A 455 -0.72 0.36 -17.12
N SER A 456 -0.66 1.66 -17.38
CA SER A 456 -0.20 2.26 -18.65
C SER A 456 1.29 2.07 -18.96
N GLY A 457 2.06 1.56 -17.99
CA GLY A 457 3.53 1.55 -17.99
C GLY A 457 4.11 2.74 -17.23
N PRO A 458 5.45 2.81 -17.08
CA PRO A 458 6.11 3.93 -16.42
C PRO A 458 5.89 5.21 -17.23
N LEU A 459 5.42 6.24 -16.55
CA LEU A 459 5.34 7.62 -17.04
C LEU A 459 6.47 8.42 -16.40
N ASP A 460 7.01 9.40 -17.12
CA ASP A 460 7.87 10.40 -16.47
C ASP A 460 7.03 11.23 -15.50
N ILE A 461 7.65 11.65 -14.40
CA ILE A 461 6.96 12.49 -13.41
C ILE A 461 6.73 13.90 -13.94
N GLU A 462 7.58 14.39 -14.85
CA GLU A 462 7.38 15.66 -15.55
C GLU A 462 6.12 15.63 -16.45
N ASP A 463 5.74 14.46 -16.97
CA ASP A 463 4.54 14.27 -17.79
C ASP A 463 3.23 14.29 -16.98
N ALA A 464 3.30 14.22 -15.63
CA ALA A 464 2.10 14.09 -14.79
C ALA A 464 1.07 15.20 -15.04
N ARG A 465 1.50 16.45 -15.25
CA ARG A 465 0.61 17.59 -15.55
C ARG A 465 -0.09 17.50 -16.92
N ASN A 466 0.37 16.62 -17.82
CA ASN A 466 -0.23 16.37 -19.14
C ASN A 466 -1.25 15.21 -19.12
N VAL A 467 -1.32 14.44 -18.03
CA VAL A 467 -2.24 13.31 -17.88
C VAL A 467 -3.42 13.71 -17.01
N LYS A 468 -4.65 13.32 -17.39
CA LYS A 468 -5.84 13.52 -16.57
C LYS A 468 -6.06 12.32 -15.66
N PHE A 469 -5.73 12.46 -14.37
CA PHE A 469 -5.82 11.37 -13.40
C PHE A 469 -6.28 11.83 -12.00
N HIS A 470 -6.73 10.87 -11.19
CA HIS A 470 -7.07 11.07 -9.78
C HIS A 470 -6.09 10.26 -8.91
N CYS A 471 -5.57 10.86 -7.83
CA CYS A 471 -4.82 10.11 -6.83
C CYS A 471 -5.79 9.37 -5.90
N ILE A 472 -5.44 8.12 -5.55
CA ILE A 472 -6.12 7.34 -4.52
C ILE A 472 -5.22 7.29 -3.30
N SER A 473 -5.73 7.76 -2.16
CA SER A 473 -5.08 7.58 -0.86
C SER A 473 -5.91 6.64 0.01
N TYR A 474 -5.24 5.73 0.69
CA TYR A 474 -5.84 4.71 1.55
C TYR A 474 -4.78 4.12 2.49
N VAL A 475 -5.23 3.54 3.60
CA VAL A 475 -4.34 2.80 4.51
C VAL A 475 -4.05 1.41 3.96
N TRP A 476 -2.78 1.07 3.79
CA TRP A 476 -2.36 -0.30 3.52
C TRP A 476 -2.75 -1.22 4.68
N GLY A 477 -3.52 -2.26 4.37
CA GLY A 477 -3.85 -3.33 5.31
C GLY A 477 -2.63 -4.17 5.69
N GLN A 478 -2.83 -4.99 6.72
CA GLN A 478 -1.85 -6.01 7.15
C GLN A 478 -1.84 -7.20 6.19
N GLY A 479 -2.92 -7.41 5.44
CA GLY A 479 -2.97 -8.41 4.38
C GLY A 479 -2.16 -7.99 3.16
N ARG A 480 -1.97 -8.97 2.28
CA ARG A 480 -1.16 -8.83 1.08
C ARG A 480 -1.78 -9.62 -0.07
N GLU A 481 -1.98 -8.98 -1.22
CA GLU A 481 -2.34 -9.70 -2.44
C GLU A 481 -1.11 -10.47 -2.96
N ARG A 482 -1.35 -11.60 -3.62
CA ARG A 482 -0.27 -12.42 -4.17
C ARG A 482 0.41 -11.66 -5.33
N PRO A 483 1.74 -11.74 -5.49
CA PRO A 483 2.40 -11.32 -6.73
C PRO A 483 1.68 -11.86 -7.97
N GLY A 484 1.53 -11.03 -9.00
CA GLY A 484 0.79 -11.32 -10.22
C GLY A 484 -0.75 -11.28 -10.09
N SER A 485 -1.32 -11.23 -8.87
CA SER A 485 -2.78 -11.36 -8.72
C SER A 485 -3.58 -10.07 -8.94
N PHE A 486 -2.94 -8.90 -8.98
CA PHE A 486 -3.57 -7.62 -9.34
C PHE A 486 -2.73 -6.89 -10.38
N PHE A 487 -3.32 -6.62 -11.55
CA PHE A 487 -2.64 -6.02 -12.71
C PHE A 487 -1.32 -6.71 -13.08
N ASP A 488 -1.20 -8.01 -12.80
CA ASP A 488 0.03 -8.79 -12.96
C ASP A 488 1.28 -8.20 -12.25
N ASN A 489 1.07 -7.36 -11.22
CA ASN A 489 2.16 -6.70 -10.52
C ASN A 489 3.10 -7.74 -9.85
N GLU A 490 4.37 -7.77 -10.25
CA GLU A 490 5.36 -8.79 -9.84
C GLU A 490 5.67 -8.80 -8.32
N ILE A 491 5.17 -7.81 -7.58
CA ILE A 491 5.44 -7.61 -6.16
C ILE A 491 4.13 -7.64 -5.37
N SER A 492 4.23 -8.04 -4.10
CA SER A 492 3.06 -8.14 -3.22
C SER A 492 2.64 -6.77 -2.68
N ILE A 493 1.41 -6.39 -3.00
CA ILE A 493 0.76 -5.12 -2.61
C ILE A 493 -0.23 -5.37 -1.46
N SER A 494 -0.76 -4.31 -0.82
CA SER A 494 -1.79 -4.49 0.21
C SER A 494 -3.08 -5.11 -0.33
N ASP A 495 -3.69 -5.98 0.48
CA ASP A 495 -5.08 -6.46 0.36
C ASP A 495 -6.16 -5.36 0.27
N LYS A 496 -5.82 -4.12 0.63
CA LYS A 496 -6.71 -2.95 0.57
C LYS A 496 -6.61 -2.19 -0.76
N THR A 497 -5.62 -2.50 -1.59
CA THR A 497 -5.34 -1.78 -2.86
C THR A 497 -6.49 -1.93 -3.85
N ARG A 498 -6.92 -3.17 -4.13
CA ARG A 498 -8.05 -3.44 -5.02
C ARG A 498 -9.39 -2.90 -4.49
N PRO A 499 -9.77 -3.11 -3.21
CA PRO A 499 -10.94 -2.44 -2.63
C PRO A 499 -10.91 -0.92 -2.75
N ALA A 500 -9.76 -0.28 -2.49
CA ALA A 500 -9.60 1.17 -2.61
C ALA A 500 -9.78 1.66 -4.05
N LEU A 501 -9.22 0.97 -5.04
CA LEU A 501 -9.45 1.30 -6.45
C LEU A 501 -10.92 1.11 -6.86
N ILE A 502 -11.58 0.03 -6.45
CA ILE A 502 -13.01 -0.18 -6.72
C ILE A 502 -13.87 0.92 -6.10
N ALA A 503 -13.57 1.32 -4.85
CA ALA A 503 -14.25 2.41 -4.17
C ALA A 503 -14.04 3.76 -4.89
N ALA A 504 -12.82 4.08 -5.31
CA ALA A 504 -12.50 5.30 -6.05
C ALA A 504 -13.22 5.38 -7.42
N ILE A 505 -13.22 4.28 -8.19
CA ILE A 505 -13.94 4.16 -9.46
C ILE A 505 -15.44 4.45 -9.28
N ARG A 506 -16.05 3.97 -8.19
CA ARG A 506 -17.47 4.23 -7.89
C ARG A 506 -17.73 5.64 -7.39
N ALA A 507 -16.86 6.17 -6.53
CA ALA A 507 -16.98 7.51 -6.00
C ALA A 507 -17.03 8.55 -7.14
N ILE A 508 -16.18 8.41 -8.16
CA ILE A 508 -16.23 9.23 -9.38
C ILE A 508 -17.60 9.10 -10.07
N LYS A 509 -18.05 7.87 -10.41
CA LYS A 509 -19.37 7.64 -11.05
C LYS A 509 -20.53 8.27 -10.25
N ALA A 510 -20.51 8.15 -8.94
CA ALA A 510 -21.58 8.63 -8.05
C ALA A 510 -21.67 10.15 -7.94
N SER A 511 -20.59 10.89 -8.25
CA SER A 511 -20.53 12.35 -8.08
C SER A 511 -21.33 13.17 -9.11
N GLY A 512 -22.10 12.50 -9.98
CA GLY A 512 -22.93 13.15 -11.01
C GLY A 512 -22.24 13.31 -12.37
N PHE A 513 -21.14 12.59 -12.62
CA PHE A 513 -20.66 12.39 -13.98
C PHE A 513 -21.60 11.43 -14.72
N GLU A 514 -22.63 11.99 -15.36
CA GLU A 514 -23.50 11.26 -16.30
C GLU A 514 -22.67 10.73 -17.48
N ALA A 515 -22.20 9.50 -17.35
CA ALA A 515 -21.54 8.76 -18.42
C ALA A 515 -22.07 7.31 -18.45
N ASP A 516 -23.08 7.08 -19.29
CA ASP A 516 -23.40 5.75 -19.84
C ASP A 516 -22.33 5.32 -20.87
N GLY A 517 -21.06 5.44 -20.49
CA GLY A 517 -19.87 5.30 -21.33
C GLY A 517 -18.62 5.00 -20.50
N PRO A 518 -17.46 4.72 -21.13
CA PRO A 518 -16.23 4.41 -20.42
C PRO A 518 -15.73 5.63 -19.62
N ILE A 519 -15.21 5.39 -18.42
CA ILE A 519 -14.42 6.40 -17.71
C ILE A 519 -13.13 6.62 -18.51
N GLU A 520 -12.95 7.81 -19.09
CA GLU A 520 -11.72 8.24 -19.78
C GLU A 520 -10.61 8.71 -18.80
N GLU A 521 -10.87 8.66 -17.50
CA GLU A 521 -9.99 9.18 -16.44
C GLU A 521 -9.10 8.08 -15.85
N ALA A 522 -7.81 8.40 -15.66
CA ALA A 522 -6.85 7.48 -15.06
C ALA A 522 -6.81 7.58 -13.52
N PHE A 523 -6.24 6.58 -12.87
CA PHE A 523 -5.97 6.59 -11.42
C PHE A 523 -4.48 6.42 -11.15
N TRP A 524 -3.96 7.21 -10.22
CA TRP A 524 -2.63 7.02 -9.62
C TRP A 524 -2.81 6.42 -8.22
N ILE A 525 -2.05 5.37 -7.92
CA ILE A 525 -2.07 4.71 -6.62
C ILE A 525 -0.65 4.29 -6.25
N ASP A 526 -0.22 4.62 -5.03
CA ASP A 526 1.15 4.45 -4.55
C ASP A 526 1.63 2.99 -4.70
N ALA A 527 0.77 2.05 -4.36
CA ALA A 527 0.97 0.61 -4.43
C ALA A 527 1.00 0.02 -5.85
N LEU A 528 1.03 0.83 -6.91
CA LEU A 528 1.33 0.41 -8.28
C LEU A 528 2.30 1.37 -8.99
N CYS A 529 2.29 2.64 -8.61
CA CYS A 529 3.02 3.71 -9.30
C CYS A 529 4.36 4.10 -8.64
N VAL A 530 4.62 3.73 -7.38
CA VAL A 530 5.90 3.99 -6.72
C VAL A 530 6.87 2.81 -6.92
N PRO A 531 8.12 3.03 -7.38
CA PRO A 531 9.11 1.97 -7.49
C PRO A 531 9.33 1.19 -6.17
N TYR A 532 9.23 -0.13 -6.24
CA TYR A 532 9.33 -0.98 -5.05
C TYR A 532 10.77 -1.18 -4.57
N ALA A 533 11.72 -1.29 -5.50
CA ALA A 533 13.12 -1.50 -5.18
C ALA A 533 13.66 -0.29 -4.39
N ASP A 534 14.28 -0.57 -3.24
CA ASP A 534 14.90 0.48 -2.43
C ASP A 534 16.12 1.03 -3.18
N GLY A 535 16.10 2.33 -3.50
CA GLY A 535 17.06 2.94 -4.41
C GLY A 535 16.59 4.28 -4.97
N PRO A 536 17.42 4.95 -5.79
CA PRO A 536 17.20 6.34 -6.22
C PRO A 536 15.82 6.60 -6.82
N ASP A 537 15.32 5.72 -7.70
CA ASP A 537 14.03 5.92 -8.38
C ASP A 537 12.86 5.97 -7.39
N ARG A 538 12.90 5.15 -6.32
CA ARG A 538 11.92 5.15 -5.24
C ARG A 538 11.98 6.45 -4.44
N TYR A 539 13.16 6.86 -3.98
CA TYR A 539 13.32 8.09 -3.20
C TYR A 539 12.98 9.34 -4.02
N GLY A 540 13.40 9.42 -5.29
CA GLY A 540 13.07 10.51 -6.20
C GLY A 540 11.55 10.62 -6.46
N THR A 541 10.86 9.49 -6.57
CA THR A 541 9.39 9.46 -6.63
C THR A 541 8.77 9.97 -5.32
N LEU A 542 9.23 9.47 -4.17
CA LEU A 542 8.70 9.82 -2.85
C LEU A 542 8.93 11.29 -2.46
N GLU A 543 10.05 11.89 -2.86
CA GLU A 543 10.33 13.32 -2.69
C GLU A 543 9.44 14.21 -3.57
N SER A 544 9.00 13.67 -4.72
CA SER A 544 8.21 14.40 -5.72
C SER A 544 6.70 14.17 -5.59
N MET A 545 6.25 13.52 -4.50
CA MET A 545 4.83 13.23 -4.24
C MET A 545 3.94 14.49 -4.23
N GLY A 546 4.47 15.63 -3.76
CA GLY A 546 3.77 16.91 -3.79
C GLY A 546 3.40 17.35 -5.22
N HIS A 547 4.32 17.18 -6.18
CA HIS A 547 4.05 17.38 -7.61
C HIS A 547 2.90 16.50 -8.10
N ILE A 548 2.95 15.19 -7.80
CA ILE A 548 1.93 14.22 -8.23
C ILE A 548 0.54 14.61 -7.71
N TYR A 549 0.40 14.89 -6.41
CA TYR A 549 -0.89 15.32 -5.83
C TYR A 549 -1.37 16.68 -6.39
N SER A 550 -0.45 17.61 -6.67
CA SER A 550 -0.76 18.92 -7.28
C SER A 550 -1.18 18.82 -8.76
N ALA A 551 -0.73 17.79 -9.47
CA ALA A 551 -1.04 17.54 -10.87
C ALA A 551 -2.42 16.91 -11.05
N ALA A 552 -2.83 16.05 -10.09
CA ALA A 552 -4.08 15.31 -10.12
C ALA A 552 -5.35 16.20 -10.14
N GLU A 553 -6.41 15.70 -10.79
CA GLU A 553 -7.74 16.33 -10.83
C GLU A 553 -8.44 16.34 -9.46
N SER A 554 -8.17 15.32 -8.65
CA SER A 554 -8.56 15.23 -7.24
C SER A 554 -7.74 14.18 -6.50
N VAL A 555 -7.69 14.29 -5.18
CA VAL A 555 -7.30 13.20 -4.28
C VAL A 555 -8.57 12.58 -3.70
N ILE A 556 -8.71 11.26 -3.85
CA ILE A 556 -9.82 10.46 -3.34
C ILE A 556 -9.30 9.63 -2.17
N ILE A 557 -9.82 9.92 -0.98
CA ILE A 557 -9.40 9.31 0.29
C ILE A 557 -10.39 8.21 0.65
N ILE A 558 -9.88 6.99 0.79
CA ILE A 558 -10.67 5.80 1.09
C ILE A 558 -10.56 5.48 2.58
N ILE A 559 -11.61 5.83 3.34
CA ILE A 559 -11.70 5.61 4.79
C ILE A 559 -12.19 4.19 5.07
N GLN A 560 -11.66 3.56 6.13
CA GLN A 560 -11.98 2.19 6.52
C GLN A 560 -13.00 2.12 7.68
N ASP A 561 -13.43 0.90 8.00
CA ASP A 561 -14.37 0.64 9.10
C ASP A 561 -13.66 0.79 10.47
N PRO A 562 -14.31 1.40 11.50
CA PRO A 562 -15.69 1.91 11.51
C PRO A 562 -15.83 3.39 11.10
N ALA A 563 -14.72 4.09 10.85
CA ALA A 563 -14.69 5.54 10.61
C ALA A 563 -15.56 6.00 9.43
N TRP A 564 -15.73 5.21 8.37
CA TRP A 564 -16.47 5.61 7.16
C TRP A 564 -17.98 5.88 7.38
N LYS A 565 -18.57 5.53 8.53
CA LYS A 565 -19.98 5.85 8.84
C LYS A 565 -20.28 7.35 8.75
N ILE A 566 -19.31 8.21 9.09
CA ILE A 566 -19.41 9.67 8.89
C ILE A 566 -19.75 10.04 7.44
N ILE A 567 -19.28 9.26 6.46
CA ILE A 567 -19.48 9.53 5.03
C ILE A 567 -20.96 9.34 4.65
N LEU A 568 -21.71 8.50 5.37
CA LEU A 568 -23.16 8.35 5.18
C LEU A 568 -23.94 9.53 5.75
N GLU A 569 -23.64 9.92 6.98
CA GLU A 569 -24.25 11.12 7.60
C GLU A 569 -23.92 12.38 6.78
N ALA A 570 -22.68 12.49 6.32
CA ALA A 570 -22.21 13.57 5.46
C ALA A 570 -22.59 13.43 3.98
N SER A 571 -23.20 12.32 3.52
CA SER A 571 -23.75 12.21 2.15
C SER A 571 -25.24 12.56 2.08
N SER A 572 -25.97 12.45 3.20
CA SER A 572 -27.44 12.64 3.40
C SER A 572 -28.15 13.89 2.83
N GLY A 573 -27.43 14.81 2.17
CA GLY A 573 -27.93 16.10 1.67
C GLY A 573 -28.30 17.16 2.72
N LYS A 574 -28.37 16.81 4.01
CA LYS A 574 -28.72 17.73 5.12
C LYS A 574 -27.49 18.21 5.88
N THR A 575 -27.67 19.23 6.74
CA THR A 575 -26.67 19.53 7.78
C THR A 575 -26.44 18.26 8.61
N PRO A 576 -25.21 17.72 8.71
CA PRO A 576 -24.94 16.52 9.48
C PRO A 576 -25.28 16.73 10.96
N ASP A 577 -25.84 15.71 11.60
CA ASP A 577 -25.89 15.68 13.06
C ASP A 577 -24.48 15.48 13.63
N ALA A 578 -24.26 15.94 14.86
CA ALA A 578 -22.98 15.75 15.53
C ALA A 578 -22.77 14.26 15.86
N LEU A 579 -21.59 13.75 15.48
CA LEU A 579 -21.17 12.37 15.64
C LEU A 579 -21.34 11.86 17.08
N SER A 580 -21.52 10.54 17.21
CA SER A 580 -21.43 9.90 18.51
C SER A 580 -19.99 9.93 19.03
N TYR A 581 -19.82 9.78 20.34
CA TYR A 581 -18.50 9.66 20.95
C TYR A 581 -17.70 8.48 20.37
N ASP A 582 -18.36 7.35 20.11
CA ASP A 582 -17.73 6.16 19.54
C ASP A 582 -17.26 6.39 18.08
N ASP A 583 -18.02 7.15 17.28
CA ASP A 583 -17.63 7.50 15.90
C ASP A 583 -16.47 8.52 15.89
N MET A 584 -16.41 9.45 16.85
CA MET A 584 -15.25 10.33 17.01
C MET A 584 -14.01 9.57 17.47
N GLN A 585 -14.15 8.64 18.43
CA GLN A 585 -13.05 7.75 18.84
C GLN A 585 -12.56 6.86 17.68
N ALA A 586 -13.45 6.43 16.79
CA ALA A 586 -13.08 5.71 15.56
C ALA A 586 -12.24 6.57 14.60
N LEU A 587 -12.53 7.86 14.47
CA LEU A 587 -11.78 8.80 13.63
C LEU A 587 -10.44 9.22 14.28
N GLU A 588 -10.41 9.40 15.60
CA GLU A 588 -9.18 9.68 16.37
C GLU A 588 -8.15 8.56 16.22
N GLY A 589 -8.61 7.30 16.18
CA GLY A 589 -7.78 6.13 15.93
C GLY A 589 -7.60 5.75 14.45
N ASP A 590 -8.15 6.50 13.49
CA ASP A 590 -8.06 6.14 12.07
C ASP A 590 -6.65 6.33 11.53
N LYS A 591 -6.08 5.24 10.98
CA LYS A 591 -4.69 5.19 10.52
C LYS A 591 -4.36 6.10 9.35
N TRP A 592 -5.37 6.55 8.57
CA TRP A 592 -5.14 7.59 7.58
C TRP A 592 -5.07 8.93 8.31
N ILE A 593 -6.10 9.30 9.08
CA ILE A 593 -6.15 10.57 9.82
C ILE A 593 -4.88 10.81 10.67
N THR A 594 -4.37 9.77 11.35
CA THR A 594 -3.13 9.85 12.16
C THR A 594 -1.85 9.91 11.33
N SER A 595 -1.85 9.61 10.03
CA SER A 595 -0.65 9.49 9.20
C SER A 595 0.04 10.84 8.92
N VAL A 596 1.37 10.83 8.78
CA VAL A 596 2.15 11.97 8.24
C VAL A 596 1.81 12.27 6.77
N TRP A 597 1.50 11.23 5.98
CA TRP A 597 1.24 11.37 4.54
C TRP A 597 -0.02 12.20 4.24
N THR A 598 -1.02 12.12 5.11
CA THR A 598 -2.31 12.80 5.00
C THR A 598 -2.22 14.32 4.87
N TYR A 599 -1.26 14.97 5.54
CA TYR A 599 -1.16 16.43 5.41
C TYR A 599 -0.76 16.83 3.99
N GLN A 600 0.27 16.19 3.39
CA GLN A 600 0.66 16.51 2.01
C GLN A 600 -0.43 16.15 0.99
N GLU A 601 -1.17 15.07 1.21
CA GLU A 601 -2.29 14.68 0.35
C GLU A 601 -3.41 15.72 0.37
N LEU A 602 -3.73 16.25 1.55
CA LEU A 602 -4.77 17.25 1.72
C LEU A 602 -4.36 18.62 1.19
N VAL A 603 -3.18 19.13 1.59
CA VAL A 603 -2.80 20.50 1.21
C VAL A 603 -2.44 20.64 -0.26
N ASN A 604 -2.08 19.54 -0.95
CA ASN A 604 -1.79 19.53 -2.38
C ASN A 604 -2.98 19.20 -3.30
N ALA A 605 -4.07 18.68 -2.73
CA ALA A 605 -5.24 18.30 -3.53
C ALA A 605 -5.96 19.53 -4.11
N ARG A 606 -6.10 19.60 -5.44
CA ARG A 606 -7.00 20.57 -6.11
C ARG A 606 -8.46 20.40 -5.68
N LYS A 607 -8.87 19.15 -5.42
CA LYS A 607 -10.19 18.74 -4.95
C LYS A 607 -10.01 17.53 -4.03
N ILE A 608 -10.69 17.54 -2.90
CA ILE A 608 -10.63 16.47 -1.88
C ILE A 608 -11.97 15.76 -1.85
N HIS A 609 -11.95 14.43 -1.93
CA HIS A 609 -13.12 13.59 -1.80
C HIS A 609 -12.87 12.46 -0.81
N PHE A 610 -13.89 12.13 -0.01
CA PHE A 610 -13.90 10.98 0.89
C PHE A 610 -14.91 9.94 0.38
N ALA A 611 -14.51 8.67 0.38
CA ALA A 611 -15.36 7.54 0.03
C ALA A 611 -15.12 6.36 0.99
N PRO A 612 -16.11 5.49 1.23
CA PRO A 612 -15.96 4.29 2.06
C PRO A 612 -15.23 3.19 1.29
N ILE A 613 -14.47 2.35 1.98
CA ILE A 613 -13.81 1.18 1.36
C ILE A 613 -14.78 0.05 0.93
N HIS A 614 -16.05 0.07 1.38
CA HIS A 614 -16.95 -1.07 1.23
C HIS A 614 -17.55 -1.21 -0.18
N PRO A 615 -17.39 -2.38 -0.84
CA PRO A 615 -17.74 -2.57 -2.24
C PRO A 615 -19.17 -3.04 -2.52
N GLU A 616 -20.13 -2.90 -1.60
CA GLU A 616 -21.56 -3.20 -1.88
C GLU A 616 -22.50 -2.21 -1.16
N GLY A 617 -23.48 -1.63 -1.88
CA GLY A 617 -24.59 -0.86 -1.33
C GLY A 617 -24.34 0.62 -0.99
N TYR A 618 -23.10 1.13 -1.07
CA TYR A 618 -22.75 2.48 -0.62
C TYR A 618 -21.96 3.29 -1.64
N ASP A 619 -22.65 3.86 -2.63
CA ASP A 619 -22.08 4.77 -3.63
C ASP A 619 -21.93 6.22 -3.09
N SER A 620 -21.60 6.38 -1.81
CA SER A 620 -21.50 7.71 -1.16
C SER A 620 -20.11 8.31 -1.33
N ILE A 621 -20.03 9.42 -2.06
CA ILE A 621 -18.87 10.31 -2.11
C ILE A 621 -19.19 11.63 -1.38
N VAL A 622 -18.27 12.10 -0.54
CA VAL A 622 -18.40 13.34 0.23
C VAL A 622 -17.25 14.28 -0.10
N LYS A 623 -17.57 15.53 -0.44
CA LYS A 623 -16.57 16.60 -0.62
C LYS A 623 -15.83 16.86 0.70
N GLY A 624 -14.52 17.07 0.63
CA GLY A 624 -13.67 17.28 1.81
C GLY A 624 -14.25 18.31 2.78
N GLU A 625 -14.62 19.49 2.29
CA GLU A 625 -15.29 20.56 3.06
C GLU A 625 -16.42 20.04 3.97
N ARG A 626 -17.26 19.12 3.48
CA ARG A 626 -18.42 18.60 4.23
C ARG A 626 -18.01 17.53 5.25
N PHE A 627 -16.98 16.74 4.95
CA PHE A 627 -16.37 15.82 5.92
C PHE A 627 -15.75 16.61 7.08
N PHE A 628 -14.89 17.59 6.77
CA PHE A 628 -14.23 18.43 7.77
C PHE A 628 -15.22 19.24 8.64
N ASN A 629 -16.24 19.85 8.02
CA ASN A 629 -17.30 20.56 8.74
C ASN A 629 -18.05 19.62 9.71
N CYS A 630 -18.26 18.35 9.35
CA CYS A 630 -18.87 17.36 10.23
C CYS A 630 -17.98 17.07 11.45
N THR A 631 -16.67 16.85 11.23
CA THR A 631 -15.70 16.59 12.31
C THR A 631 -15.59 17.76 13.29
N GLY A 632 -15.32 18.99 12.81
CA GLY A 632 -15.18 20.18 13.67
C GLY A 632 -16.48 20.53 14.39
N TYR A 633 -17.64 20.43 13.72
CA TYR A 633 -18.94 20.58 14.37
C TYR A 633 -19.16 19.55 15.48
N SER A 634 -18.72 18.30 15.28
CA SER A 634 -18.87 17.23 16.27
C SER A 634 -18.00 17.45 17.51
N LEU A 635 -16.74 17.85 17.34
CA LEU A 635 -15.86 18.26 18.45
C LEU A 635 -16.49 19.42 19.26
N GLU A 636 -16.99 20.44 18.56
CA GLU A 636 -17.63 21.60 19.18
C GLU A 636 -18.95 21.27 19.92
N GLN A 637 -19.75 20.34 19.38
CA GLN A 637 -20.96 19.86 20.04
C GLN A 637 -20.65 18.94 21.22
N TRP A 638 -19.61 18.10 21.14
CA TRP A 638 -19.16 17.28 22.26
C TRP A 638 -18.66 18.16 23.42
N LYS A 639 -17.87 19.21 23.13
CA LYS A 639 -17.43 20.20 24.14
C LYS A 639 -18.62 20.83 24.85
N LYS A 640 -19.64 21.28 24.11
CA LYS A 640 -20.88 21.86 24.68
C LYS A 640 -21.69 20.87 25.51
N ARG A 641 -21.95 19.66 24.97
CA ARG A 641 -22.80 18.63 25.62
C ARG A 641 -22.20 18.11 26.92
N ASN A 642 -20.88 18.04 27.02
CA ASN A 642 -20.17 17.46 28.17
C ASN A 642 -19.53 18.51 29.10
N ASP A 643 -19.76 19.81 28.87
CA ASP A 643 -19.09 20.92 29.55
C ASP A 643 -17.55 20.78 29.53
N LYS A 644 -16.97 20.51 28.35
CA LYS A 644 -15.53 20.29 28.16
C LYS A 644 -14.84 21.50 27.53
N THR A 645 -13.59 21.74 27.91
CA THR A 645 -12.75 22.83 27.39
C THR A 645 -11.91 22.42 26.18
N THR A 646 -11.19 23.38 25.60
CA THR A 646 -10.16 23.08 24.58
C THR A 646 -9.04 22.21 25.14
N SER A 647 -8.54 22.47 26.36
CA SER A 647 -7.59 21.58 27.05
C SER A 647 -8.09 20.15 27.12
N GLU A 648 -9.34 19.94 27.55
CA GLU A 648 -9.90 18.58 27.66
C GLU A 648 -10.11 17.94 26.28
N SER A 649 -10.48 18.71 25.25
CA SER A 649 -10.56 18.25 23.85
C SER A 649 -9.23 17.75 23.32
N LEU A 650 -8.12 18.42 23.64
CA LEU A 650 -6.78 18.05 23.20
C LEU A 650 -6.23 16.80 23.89
N VAL A 651 -6.67 16.53 25.12
CA VAL A 651 -6.32 15.31 25.84
C VAL A 651 -7.14 14.12 25.34
N GLU A 652 -8.41 14.34 24.99
CA GLU A 652 -9.35 13.30 24.54
C GLU A 652 -9.20 12.93 23.06
N PHE A 653 -9.01 13.93 22.19
CA PHE A 653 -8.99 13.81 20.73
C PHE A 653 -7.80 14.55 20.06
N PRO A 654 -6.54 14.34 20.49
CA PRO A 654 -5.39 15.10 19.99
C PRO A 654 -5.22 15.06 18.47
N THR A 655 -5.52 13.93 17.83
CA THR A 655 -5.41 13.77 16.37
C THR A 655 -6.52 14.51 15.64
N LEU A 656 -7.78 14.45 16.11
CA LEU A 656 -8.88 15.19 15.49
C LEU A 656 -8.72 16.71 15.62
N ASN A 657 -8.18 17.22 16.74
CA ASN A 657 -7.86 18.64 16.85
C ASN A 657 -6.74 19.03 15.84
N THR A 658 -5.71 18.19 15.68
CA THR A 658 -4.68 18.39 14.63
C THR A 658 -5.26 18.34 13.21
N PHE A 659 -6.27 17.48 12.99
CA PHE A 659 -6.95 17.35 11.70
C PHE A 659 -7.88 18.54 11.41
N GLU A 660 -8.48 19.16 12.44
CA GLU A 660 -9.18 20.44 12.35
C GLU A 660 -8.22 21.60 12.04
N ASP A 661 -7.03 21.63 12.66
CA ASP A 661 -5.97 22.59 12.32
C ASP A 661 -5.53 22.47 10.84
N THR A 662 -5.44 21.24 10.31
CA THR A 662 -5.19 21.01 8.87
C THR A 662 -6.28 21.60 7.96
N LEU A 663 -7.54 21.68 8.39
CA LEU A 663 -8.59 22.39 7.65
C LEU A 663 -8.36 23.91 7.65
N ALA A 664 -7.95 24.48 8.77
CA ALA A 664 -7.67 25.92 8.86
C ALA A 664 -6.54 26.30 7.88
N ASP A 665 -5.49 25.49 7.80
CA ASP A 665 -4.42 25.63 6.80
C ASP A 665 -4.93 25.47 5.36
N LEU A 666 -5.90 24.60 5.09
CA LEU A 666 -6.49 24.42 3.77
C LEU A 666 -7.34 25.64 3.34
N ALA A 667 -8.20 26.12 4.26
CA ALA A 667 -9.19 27.14 3.97
C ALA A 667 -8.63 28.56 3.96
N THR A 668 -7.54 28.82 4.68
CA THR A 668 -6.97 30.17 4.79
C THR A 668 -5.90 30.45 3.75
N SER A 669 -4.93 29.54 3.54
CA SER A 669 -3.79 29.83 2.67
C SER A 669 -4.11 29.60 1.19
N SER A 670 -3.80 30.60 0.35
CA SER A 670 -3.44 30.30 -1.03
C SER A 670 -2.24 29.33 -1.03
N TYR A 671 -2.17 28.47 -2.04
CA TYR A 671 -1.42 27.20 -2.03
C TYR A 671 0.13 27.29 -1.87
N LEU A 672 0.70 28.48 -1.68
CA LEU A 672 2.11 28.73 -1.35
C LEU A 672 2.29 29.73 -0.18
N GLY A 673 1.24 30.00 0.59
CA GLY A 673 1.23 30.95 1.71
C GLY A 673 1.30 30.29 3.10
N ARG A 674 1.83 29.06 3.19
CA ARG A 674 2.07 28.37 4.47
C ARG A 674 3.53 28.46 4.81
N SER A 675 3.84 28.89 6.03
CA SER A 675 5.20 28.81 6.55
C SER A 675 5.61 27.35 6.76
N VAL A 676 6.89 27.01 6.58
CA VAL A 676 7.38 25.66 6.94
C VAL A 676 7.13 25.35 8.42
N PHE A 677 7.10 26.35 9.30
CA PHE A 677 6.69 26.16 10.70
C PHE A 677 5.26 25.59 10.83
N GLN A 678 4.27 26.10 10.06
CA GLN A 678 2.91 25.54 10.04
C GLN A 678 2.87 24.09 9.55
N VAL A 679 3.64 23.78 8.50
CA VAL A 679 3.77 22.40 7.98
C VAL A 679 4.34 21.48 9.06
N LEU A 680 5.45 21.87 9.69
CA LEU A 680 6.09 21.08 10.74
C LEU A 680 5.20 20.90 11.98
N ALA A 681 4.46 21.94 12.37
CA ALA A 681 3.49 21.89 13.47
C ALA A 681 2.39 20.84 13.24
N ASN A 682 1.78 20.82 12.04
CA ASN A 682 0.80 19.80 11.66
C ASN A 682 1.39 18.38 11.61
N MET A 683 2.68 18.24 11.29
CA MET A 683 3.36 16.94 11.27
C MET A 683 3.72 16.39 12.65
N ALA A 684 3.74 17.22 13.71
CA ALA A 684 4.26 16.83 15.02
C ALA A 684 3.34 15.90 15.83
N CYS A 685 2.04 15.90 15.53
CA CYS A 685 1.06 14.99 16.14
C CYS A 685 0.80 13.72 15.31
N ARG A 686 1.39 13.63 14.10
CA ARG A 686 1.16 12.56 13.13
C ARG A 686 2.15 11.40 13.29
N THR A 687 1.64 10.19 13.09
CA THR A 687 2.37 8.91 13.14
C THR A 687 3.05 8.59 11.81
N TYR A 688 4.23 7.97 11.90
CA TYR A 688 4.97 7.38 10.79
C TYR A 688 5.50 6.00 11.21
N ASP A 689 5.84 5.14 10.25
CA ASP A 689 6.43 3.82 10.55
C ASP A 689 7.86 4.00 11.11
N PRO A 690 8.18 3.54 12.34
CA PRO A 690 9.52 3.64 12.91
C PRO A 690 10.63 2.99 12.06
N PHE A 691 10.32 2.00 11.22
CA PHE A 691 11.29 1.42 10.29
C PHE A 691 11.58 2.31 9.08
N PHE A 692 10.73 3.30 8.80
CA PHE A 692 10.87 4.27 7.71
C PHE A 692 10.77 5.72 8.24
N PRO A 693 11.69 6.17 9.11
CA PRO A 693 11.63 7.50 9.74
C PRO A 693 11.73 8.65 8.73
N ALA A 694 12.27 8.40 7.52
CA ALA A 694 12.31 9.36 6.42
C ALA A 694 10.91 9.82 5.99
N ASN A 695 9.87 9.00 6.17
CA ASN A 695 8.50 9.28 5.75
C ASN A 695 7.96 10.62 6.30
N ARG A 696 8.36 11.01 7.52
CA ARG A 696 7.96 12.30 8.09
C ARG A 696 8.56 13.48 7.31
N LEU A 697 9.85 13.40 6.95
CA LEU A 697 10.51 14.47 6.19
C LEU A 697 10.13 14.46 4.70
N LEU A 698 9.89 13.28 4.11
CA LEU A 698 9.33 13.13 2.76
C LEU A 698 7.94 13.76 2.68
N ALA A 699 7.08 13.52 3.68
CA ALA A 699 5.77 14.15 3.77
C ALA A 699 5.85 15.66 4.02
N SER A 700 6.80 16.14 4.83
CA SER A 700 7.05 17.59 4.97
C SER A 700 7.50 18.21 3.64
N LEU A 701 8.44 17.60 2.93
CA LEU A 701 8.91 18.08 1.62
C LEU A 701 7.77 18.11 0.61
N GLY A 702 7.00 17.03 0.49
CA GLY A 702 5.84 16.96 -0.39
C GLY A 702 4.78 18.02 -0.07
N ALA A 703 4.59 18.40 1.20
CA ALA A 703 3.69 19.49 1.59
C ALA A 703 4.22 20.91 1.30
N LEU A 704 5.51 21.05 1.01
CA LEU A 704 6.18 22.33 0.72
C LEU A 704 6.32 22.62 -0.78
N THR A 705 6.45 21.59 -1.64
CA THR A 705 6.70 21.78 -3.09
C THR A 705 5.64 21.14 -3.99
N GLN A 706 5.37 21.82 -5.11
CA GLN A 706 4.54 21.37 -6.24
C GLN A 706 5.38 21.01 -7.46
N GLU A 707 6.68 21.24 -7.40
CA GLU A 707 7.64 20.98 -8.47
C GLU A 707 8.37 19.66 -8.20
N VAL A 708 8.87 19.04 -9.27
CA VAL A 708 9.62 17.78 -9.19
C VAL A 708 10.88 17.98 -8.35
N SER A 709 11.23 17.00 -7.52
CA SER A 709 12.40 17.10 -6.63
C SER A 709 13.69 17.26 -7.46
N TRP A 710 14.45 18.32 -7.18
CA TRP A 710 15.65 18.64 -7.93
C TRP A 710 16.89 17.87 -7.44
N GLY A 711 17.83 17.62 -8.35
CA GLY A 711 19.11 16.98 -8.05
C GLY A 711 18.98 15.49 -7.68
N PRO A 712 20.04 14.86 -7.15
CA PRO A 712 19.98 13.47 -6.74
C PRO A 712 19.00 13.26 -5.56
N PRO A 713 18.34 12.10 -5.47
CA PRO A 713 17.54 11.71 -4.30
C PRO A 713 18.37 11.65 -3.01
N SER A 714 17.76 12.07 -1.91
CA SER A 714 18.33 12.06 -0.56
C SER A 714 18.28 10.65 0.03
N MET A 715 19.45 10.00 0.09
CA MET A 715 19.60 8.62 0.58
C MET A 715 19.77 8.51 2.11
N SER A 716 19.67 9.61 2.85
CA SER A 716 19.74 9.62 4.32
C SER A 716 18.84 10.70 4.94
N LEU A 717 18.54 10.56 6.24
CA LEU A 717 17.79 11.56 7.01
C LEU A 717 18.50 12.92 7.06
N SER A 718 19.84 12.93 7.08
CA SER A 718 20.63 14.17 7.05
C SER A 718 20.50 14.87 5.71
N ASP A 719 20.60 14.14 4.60
CA ASP A 719 20.46 14.70 3.25
C ASP A 719 19.03 15.19 3.00
N LEU A 720 18.04 14.51 3.55
CA LEU A 720 16.63 14.88 3.41
C LEU A 720 16.25 16.07 4.31
N SER A 721 16.78 16.14 5.54
CA SER A 721 16.65 17.31 6.42
C SER A 721 17.29 18.55 5.79
N GLU A 722 18.48 18.40 5.21
CA GLU A 722 19.13 19.45 4.43
C GLU A 722 18.28 19.86 3.23
N LYS A 723 17.73 18.91 2.47
CA LYS A 723 16.89 19.20 1.29
C LYS A 723 15.62 19.97 1.67
N VAL A 724 14.94 19.60 2.76
CA VAL A 724 13.79 20.37 3.29
C VAL A 724 14.20 21.81 3.63
N MET A 725 15.30 22.00 4.38
CA MET A 725 15.77 23.36 4.71
C MET A 725 16.14 24.15 3.45
N SER A 726 16.90 23.56 2.50
CA SER A 726 17.28 24.22 1.26
C SER A 726 16.09 24.57 0.34
N THR A 727 15.01 23.79 0.36
CA THR A 727 13.75 24.14 -0.32
C THR A 727 13.14 25.39 0.31
N CYS A 728 13.03 25.45 1.64
CA CYS A 728 12.49 26.62 2.33
C CYS A 728 13.38 27.86 2.14
N GLU A 729 14.71 27.69 2.16
CA GLU A 729 15.70 28.75 1.90
C GLU A 729 15.58 29.34 0.49
N ALA A 730 15.17 28.54 -0.51
CA ALA A 730 14.93 29.00 -1.87
C ALA A 730 13.68 29.90 -1.97
N ASP A 731 12.64 29.58 -1.20
CA ASP A 731 11.39 30.36 -1.10
C ASP A 731 11.47 31.53 -0.09
N ASN A 732 12.66 31.78 0.47
CA ASN A 732 12.93 32.76 1.54
C ASN A 732 12.13 32.53 2.83
N ASP A 733 11.81 31.28 3.13
CA ASP A 733 11.21 30.86 4.39
C ASP A 733 12.27 30.25 5.34
N TYR A 734 12.59 30.99 6.39
CA TYR A 734 13.51 30.59 7.44
C TYR A 734 12.80 30.17 8.73
N SER A 735 11.49 29.94 8.72
CA SER A 735 10.71 29.58 9.91
C SER A 735 11.01 28.19 10.48
N PHE A 736 11.74 27.36 9.73
CA PHE A 736 12.31 26.11 10.22
C PHE A 736 13.34 26.32 11.35
N ILE A 737 13.79 27.55 11.63
CA ILE A 737 14.60 27.84 12.83
C ILE A 737 13.81 27.65 14.13
N TYR A 738 12.48 27.72 14.09
CA TYR A 738 11.58 27.59 15.24
C TYR A 738 11.34 26.12 15.64
N THR A 739 12.41 25.33 15.64
CA THR A 739 12.41 23.91 16.02
C THR A 739 13.28 23.68 17.26
N ILE A 740 13.10 22.53 17.90
CA ILE A 740 13.85 22.11 19.09
C ILE A 740 15.20 21.42 18.76
N ASP A 741 15.58 21.44 17.48
CA ASP A 741 16.83 20.90 16.96
C ASP A 741 18.06 21.57 17.59
N LYS A 742 19.12 20.79 17.76
CA LYS A 742 20.46 21.34 18.01
C LYS A 742 20.87 22.22 16.84
N ARG A 743 21.62 23.29 17.11
CA ARG A 743 22.15 24.16 16.05
C ARG A 743 23.46 23.64 15.47
N ASP A 744 23.70 23.89 14.18
CA ASP A 744 24.96 23.52 13.52
C ASP A 744 26.14 24.25 14.18
N GLU A 745 27.24 23.55 14.48
CA GLU A 745 28.43 24.16 15.07
C GLU A 745 29.33 24.87 14.04
N THR A 746 29.04 24.71 12.75
CA THR A 746 29.76 25.32 11.63
C THR A 746 29.70 26.85 11.71
N PRO A 747 30.85 27.56 11.62
CA PRO A 747 30.88 29.02 11.65
C PRO A 747 29.95 29.66 10.61
N GLY A 748 29.02 30.51 11.08
CA GLY A 748 28.01 31.21 10.29
C GLY A 748 26.68 30.46 10.11
N LEU A 749 26.58 29.20 10.53
CA LEU A 749 25.36 28.41 10.51
C LEU A 749 24.79 28.15 11.93
N GLN A 750 25.33 28.77 12.99
CA GLN A 750 24.92 28.47 14.38
C GLN A 750 23.49 28.88 14.77
N TRP A 751 22.75 29.51 13.86
CA TRP A 751 21.32 29.80 13.97
C TRP A 751 20.44 28.71 13.37
N ARG A 752 21.02 27.87 12.49
CA ARG A 752 20.34 26.85 11.68
C ARG A 752 20.25 25.53 12.44
N PRO A 753 19.16 24.76 12.32
CA PRO A 753 19.14 23.36 12.73
C PRO A 753 20.28 22.55 12.11
N ASP A 754 20.88 21.65 12.89
CA ASP A 754 21.94 20.75 12.40
C ASP A 754 21.30 19.57 11.63
N PRO A 755 21.56 19.42 10.33
CA PRO A 755 21.08 18.27 9.58
C PRO A 755 21.76 16.96 10.02
N LYS A 756 22.92 17.01 10.69
CA LYS A 756 23.76 15.84 11.03
C LYS A 756 23.39 15.16 12.35
N GLN A 757 22.34 15.61 13.03
CA GLN A 757 21.86 15.02 14.28
C GLN A 757 21.53 13.53 14.10
N ILE A 758 21.96 12.69 15.04
CA ILE A 758 21.81 11.23 14.91
C ILE A 758 20.50 10.77 15.55
N GLN A 759 19.66 10.08 14.78
CA GLN A 759 18.49 9.39 15.33
C GLN A 759 18.93 8.13 16.10
N THR A 760 18.78 8.16 17.43
CA THR A 760 19.10 7.04 18.33
C THR A 760 17.89 6.19 18.69
N GLU A 761 16.67 6.75 18.57
CA GLU A 761 15.41 6.06 18.86
C GLU A 761 14.46 6.22 17.66
N LEU A 762 14.18 5.12 16.95
CA LEU A 762 13.39 5.13 15.71
C LEU A 762 11.96 5.67 15.88
N SER A 763 11.36 5.42 17.06
CA SER A 763 10.03 5.90 17.45
C SER A 763 9.94 7.40 17.74
N LYS A 764 11.06 8.14 17.75
CA LYS A 764 11.07 9.59 17.97
C LYS A 764 11.75 10.30 16.80
N PRO A 765 11.15 11.35 16.23
CA PRO A 765 11.85 12.18 15.26
C PRO A 765 13.02 12.90 15.93
N VAL A 766 14.03 13.27 15.14
CA VAL A 766 15.22 14.03 15.61
C VAL A 766 15.50 15.29 14.79
N HIS A 767 15.01 15.36 13.55
CA HIS A 767 15.17 16.53 12.68
C HIS A 767 13.89 17.35 12.55
N LEU A 768 14.02 18.68 12.51
CA LEU A 768 12.99 19.66 12.21
C LEU A 768 11.72 19.44 13.06
N ILE A 769 11.88 19.38 14.37
CA ILE A 769 10.77 19.17 15.32
C ILE A 769 10.28 20.53 15.80
N PRO A 770 9.05 20.97 15.47
CA PRO A 770 8.60 22.32 15.79
C PRO A 770 8.57 22.55 17.31
N LEU A 771 8.77 23.80 17.73
CA LEU A 771 8.62 24.25 19.12
C LEU A 771 7.29 23.85 19.76
N LEU A 772 6.21 23.84 18.96
CA LEU A 772 4.84 23.69 19.43
C LEU A 772 3.99 22.97 18.39
N SER A 773 3.08 22.10 18.85
CA SER A 773 2.10 21.43 18.00
C SER A 773 0.76 22.18 18.10
N TRP A 774 0.65 23.32 17.41
CA TRP A 774 -0.53 24.19 17.46
C TRP A 774 -0.72 24.97 16.15
N SER A 775 -1.97 25.18 15.73
CA SER A 775 -2.29 26.04 14.58
C SER A 775 -1.70 27.44 14.72
N SER A 776 -1.02 27.87 13.66
CA SER A 776 -0.40 29.19 13.53
C SER A 776 -0.72 29.79 12.16
N TRP A 777 -0.55 31.10 12.02
CA TRP A 777 -0.74 31.80 10.74
C TRP A 777 0.32 32.86 10.52
N GLY A 778 0.56 33.19 9.25
CA GLY A 778 1.36 34.34 8.86
C GLY A 778 0.62 35.66 9.07
N GLU A 779 1.27 36.70 9.59
CA GLU A 779 0.70 38.06 9.66
C GLU A 779 1.65 39.11 9.04
N PRO A 780 1.22 39.91 8.02
CA PRO A 780 -0.07 39.84 7.32
C PRO A 780 -0.29 38.48 6.66
N PHE A 781 -1.54 38.17 6.32
CA PHE A 781 -1.95 36.81 5.97
C PHE A 781 -1.03 36.14 4.93
N GLY A 782 -0.41 35.02 5.33
CA GLY A 782 0.54 34.25 4.52
C GLY A 782 2.02 34.68 4.64
N ALA A 783 2.35 35.60 5.53
CA ALA A 783 3.74 35.95 5.85
C ALA A 783 4.50 34.78 6.54
N THR A 784 5.82 34.83 6.46
CA THR A 784 6.71 33.86 7.13
C THR A 784 7.95 34.57 7.70
N GLN A 785 8.86 33.82 8.32
CA GLN A 785 10.15 34.34 8.77
C GLN A 785 11.08 34.49 7.57
N THR A 786 11.29 35.73 7.11
CA THR A 786 12.12 36.03 5.93
C THR A 786 13.54 36.46 6.31
N VAL A 787 14.41 36.55 5.30
CA VAL A 787 15.79 37.01 5.38
C VAL A 787 16.12 38.01 4.28
N HIS A 788 17.10 38.86 4.57
CA HIS A 788 17.89 39.53 3.55
C HIS A 788 19.40 39.46 3.85
N LYS A 789 20.21 39.81 2.84
CA LYS A 789 21.68 39.81 2.91
C LYS A 789 22.20 41.15 2.40
N ASP A 790 23.21 41.69 3.08
CA ASP A 790 23.91 42.91 2.68
C ASP A 790 25.44 42.77 2.90
N ASP A 791 26.19 43.85 2.70
CA ASP A 791 27.66 43.87 2.87
C ASP A 791 28.08 43.55 4.33
N THR A 792 27.19 43.74 5.30
CA THR A 792 27.45 43.51 6.73
C THR A 792 27.15 42.06 7.14
N GLY A 793 26.15 41.42 6.54
CA GLY A 793 25.89 39.99 6.71
C GLY A 793 24.47 39.53 6.39
N PHE A 794 24.02 38.56 7.18
CA PHE A 794 22.76 37.82 7.03
C PHE A 794 21.80 38.23 8.15
N TRP A 795 20.63 38.76 7.76
CA TRP A 795 19.66 39.37 8.65
C TRP A 795 18.34 38.62 8.64
N LEU A 796 17.85 38.21 9.83
CA LEU A 796 16.46 37.77 9.99
C LEU A 796 15.57 39.01 10.12
N ASP A 797 14.57 39.13 9.26
CA ASP A 797 13.57 40.18 9.30
C ASP A 797 12.48 39.90 10.35
N ASN A 798 11.57 40.86 10.57
CA ASN A 798 10.31 40.61 11.29
C ASN A 798 10.49 40.06 12.73
N LEU A 799 11.55 40.46 13.43
CA LEU A 799 11.81 40.08 14.83
C LEU A 799 11.57 41.26 15.78
N ILE A 800 10.79 41.04 16.83
CA ILE A 800 10.54 41.99 17.92
C ILE A 800 11.50 41.67 19.09
N PRO A 801 12.39 42.60 19.49
CA PRO A 801 13.27 42.39 20.64
C PRO A 801 12.48 42.49 21.95
N LEU A 802 12.55 41.46 22.78
CA LEU A 802 11.86 41.42 24.06
C LEU A 802 12.76 41.99 25.16
N GLN A 803 12.22 42.89 25.98
CA GLN A 803 12.91 43.42 27.16
C GLN A 803 12.46 42.67 28.42
N PRO A 804 13.40 42.05 29.18
CA PRO A 804 13.08 41.44 30.47
C PRO A 804 12.50 42.47 31.47
N SER A 805 11.54 42.03 32.26
CA SER A 805 10.82 42.84 33.27
C SER A 805 10.72 42.08 34.60
N GLU A 806 10.53 42.80 35.70
CA GLU A 806 10.25 42.19 37.01
C GLU A 806 8.83 41.60 37.09
N ALA A 807 7.88 42.12 36.30
CA ALA A 807 6.49 41.70 36.28
C ALA A 807 5.84 41.91 34.89
N LEU A 808 4.75 41.19 34.63
CA LEU A 808 3.88 41.44 33.47
C LEU A 808 3.12 42.76 33.63
N SER A 809 2.85 43.44 32.53
CA SER A 809 1.88 44.54 32.50
C SER A 809 0.45 44.05 32.71
N GLU A 810 -0.42 44.88 33.29
CA GLU A 810 -1.83 44.53 33.59
C GLU A 810 -2.62 44.19 32.30
N GLU A 811 -2.31 44.87 31.18
CA GLU A 811 -2.85 44.58 29.85
C GLU A 811 -2.55 43.13 29.42
N VAL A 812 -1.29 42.74 29.49
CA VAL A 812 -0.80 41.43 29.04
C VAL A 812 -1.28 40.32 29.96
N GLY A 813 -1.22 40.53 31.29
CA GLY A 813 -1.73 39.58 32.27
C GLY A 813 -3.20 39.26 32.03
N ARG A 814 -4.03 40.31 31.89
CA ARG A 814 -5.45 40.16 31.60
C ARG A 814 -5.73 39.52 30.25
N LEU A 815 -4.91 39.75 29.22
CA LEU A 815 -5.05 39.09 27.92
C LEU A 815 -4.80 37.57 28.03
N LEU A 816 -3.72 37.17 28.71
CA LEU A 816 -3.39 35.76 28.92
C LEU A 816 -4.42 35.06 29.82
N GLU A 817 -4.85 35.69 30.91
CA GLU A 817 -5.94 35.18 31.78
C GLU A 817 -7.25 34.99 31.00
N ASN A 818 -7.64 35.98 30.16
CA ASN A 818 -8.82 35.87 29.32
C ASN A 818 -8.73 34.72 28.32
N TRP A 819 -7.55 34.44 27.76
CA TRP A 819 -7.35 33.29 26.86
C TRP A 819 -7.38 31.95 27.63
N LEU A 820 -6.72 31.89 28.78
CA LEU A 820 -6.69 30.70 29.64
C LEU A 820 -8.06 30.33 30.21
N TYR A 821 -8.85 31.30 30.70
CA TYR A 821 -9.96 31.03 31.62
C TYR A 821 -11.31 31.66 31.23
N ARG A 822 -11.47 32.14 29.98
CA ARG A 822 -12.63 32.94 29.52
C ARG A 822 -13.97 32.44 30.09
N PRO A 823 -14.66 33.25 30.92
CA PRO A 823 -15.89 32.82 31.57
C PRO A 823 -16.97 32.35 30.59
N LYS A 824 -17.78 31.39 31.06
CA LYS A 824 -18.99 30.92 30.37
C LYS A 824 -20.00 32.08 30.30
N ASP A 825 -20.52 32.37 29.11
CA ASP A 825 -21.55 33.40 28.94
C ASP A 825 -22.86 32.93 29.57
N VAL A 826 -23.12 33.42 30.79
CA VAL A 826 -24.32 33.10 31.57
C VAL A 826 -25.63 33.56 30.92
N THR A 827 -25.56 34.45 29.91
CA THR A 827 -26.74 34.86 29.13
C THR A 827 -27.13 33.84 28.05
N GLN A 828 -26.27 32.84 27.77
CA GLN A 828 -26.51 31.78 26.78
C GLN A 828 -26.42 30.38 27.42
N PRO A 829 -27.53 29.87 27.99
CA PRO A 829 -27.57 28.53 28.58
C PRO A 829 -27.15 27.45 27.56
N GLY A 830 -26.00 26.80 27.81
CA GLY A 830 -25.43 25.77 26.94
C GLY A 830 -24.21 26.20 26.11
N ALA A 831 -23.80 27.47 26.14
CA ALA A 831 -22.51 27.88 25.59
C ALA A 831 -21.35 27.24 26.39
N ALA A 832 -20.37 26.62 25.74
CA ALA A 832 -19.18 26.10 26.41
C ALA A 832 -18.30 27.22 27.00
N SER A 833 -17.46 26.89 27.99
CA SER A 833 -16.33 27.76 28.37
C SER A 833 -15.47 28.02 27.13
N LYS A 834 -15.14 29.28 26.87
CA LYS A 834 -14.26 29.65 25.73
C LYS A 834 -12.79 29.79 26.14
N GLY A 835 -12.47 29.60 27.41
CA GLY A 835 -11.10 29.51 27.90
C GLY A 835 -10.45 28.18 27.51
N PHE A 836 -9.12 28.18 27.47
CA PHE A 836 -8.34 26.96 27.30
C PHE A 836 -8.59 25.94 28.44
N PHE A 837 -8.68 26.42 29.68
CA PHE A 837 -9.02 25.69 30.91
C PHE A 837 -10.40 26.11 31.48
N LYS A 838 -10.86 25.42 32.53
CA LYS A 838 -12.06 25.85 33.27
C LYS A 838 -11.71 27.00 34.21
N GLN A 839 -12.64 27.93 34.41
CA GLN A 839 -12.43 29.08 35.29
C GLN A 839 -12.09 28.67 36.74
N THR A 840 -12.61 27.53 37.21
CA THR A 840 -12.28 26.94 38.53
C THR A 840 -10.82 26.47 38.67
N GLU A 841 -10.08 26.29 37.57
CA GLU A 841 -8.64 26.01 37.59
C GLU A 841 -7.79 27.29 37.65
N GLY A 842 -8.42 28.47 37.51
CA GLY A 842 -7.74 29.78 37.57
C GLY A 842 -7.51 30.27 39.00
N ASP A 843 -8.27 29.76 39.97
CA ASP A 843 -8.10 30.11 41.39
C ASP A 843 -6.88 29.41 42.04
N GLU A 844 -6.25 28.45 41.35
CA GLU A 844 -5.20 27.57 41.89
C GLU A 844 -3.78 27.84 41.34
N LEU A 845 -3.64 28.54 40.20
CA LEU A 845 -2.36 28.71 39.49
C LEU A 845 -2.13 30.15 39.05
N ASP A 846 -0.88 30.61 39.11
CA ASP A 846 -0.49 31.87 38.47
C ASP A 846 -0.45 31.73 36.93
N VAL A 847 -0.54 32.87 36.23
CA VAL A 847 -0.59 32.94 34.76
C VAL A 847 0.62 32.25 34.10
N GLY A 848 1.81 32.34 34.68
CA GLY A 848 3.01 31.71 34.13
C GLY A 848 2.97 30.19 34.23
N THR A 849 2.60 29.66 35.39
CA THR A 849 2.40 28.22 35.59
C THR A 849 1.25 27.68 34.75
N ALA A 850 0.15 28.43 34.61
CA ALA A 850 -0.98 28.08 33.77
C ALA A 850 -0.62 28.07 32.27
N MET A 851 0.12 29.07 31.77
CA MET A 851 0.64 29.06 30.40
C MET A 851 1.58 27.90 30.16
N LEU A 852 2.50 27.58 31.09
CA LEU A 852 3.36 26.40 30.97
C LEU A 852 2.54 25.11 30.84
N LYS A 853 1.51 24.93 31.69
CA LYS A 853 0.59 23.77 31.62
C LYS A 853 -0.08 23.66 30.24
N ALA A 854 -0.52 24.78 29.67
CA ALA A 854 -1.09 24.81 28.32
C ALA A 854 -0.06 24.45 27.25
N LEU A 855 1.14 25.05 27.28
CA LEU A 855 2.22 24.76 26.35
C LEU A 855 2.68 23.30 26.41
N LYS A 856 2.73 22.69 27.60
CA LYS A 856 3.05 21.27 27.77
C LYS A 856 2.00 20.35 27.12
N GLN A 857 0.71 20.69 27.18
CA GLN A 857 -0.34 19.98 26.44
C GLN A 857 -0.18 20.14 24.91
N MET A 858 0.31 21.30 24.45
CA MET A 858 0.71 21.56 23.06
C MET A 858 2.12 21.00 22.70
N ARG A 859 2.63 20.07 23.51
CA ARG A 859 3.91 19.35 23.35
C ARG A 859 5.20 20.16 23.47
N PHE A 860 5.17 21.35 24.10
CA PHE A 860 6.38 22.14 24.34
C PHE A 860 7.41 21.41 25.23
N SER A 861 8.59 21.14 24.68
CA SER A 861 9.65 20.39 25.38
C SER A 861 10.64 21.26 26.17
N GLY A 862 10.51 22.59 26.14
CA GLY A 862 11.43 23.50 26.82
C GLY A 862 11.28 23.56 28.34
N ILE A 863 12.07 24.45 28.94
CA ILE A 863 12.22 24.57 30.40
C ILE A 863 10.99 25.20 31.07
N GLU A 864 10.82 24.90 32.36
CA GLU A 864 9.60 25.21 33.11
C GLU A 864 9.47 26.68 33.55
N LYS A 865 10.58 27.43 33.60
CA LYS A 865 10.58 28.82 34.08
C LYS A 865 10.68 29.81 32.91
N PRO A 866 9.68 30.68 32.68
CA PRO A 866 9.78 31.73 31.67
C PRO A 866 10.68 32.89 32.13
N VAL A 867 11.22 33.62 31.16
CA VAL A 867 11.69 34.99 31.35
C VAL A 867 10.49 35.92 31.20
N VAL A 868 10.19 36.67 32.26
CA VAL A 868 9.15 37.71 32.24
C VAL A 868 9.66 38.89 31.42
N CYS A 869 8.84 39.36 30.48
CA CYS A 869 9.09 40.52 29.62
C CYS A 869 7.94 41.52 29.74
N GLU A 870 8.16 42.77 29.35
CA GLU A 870 7.11 43.83 29.41
C GLU A 870 5.81 43.44 28.68
N ASP A 871 5.97 42.82 27.51
CA ASP A 871 4.89 42.43 26.61
C ASP A 871 4.43 40.96 26.73
N GLY A 872 5.04 40.15 27.61
CA GLY A 872 4.71 38.73 27.70
C GLY A 872 5.69 37.86 28.48
N LEU A 873 5.53 36.54 28.34
CA LEU A 873 6.41 35.53 28.89
C LEU A 873 7.18 34.87 27.74
N PHE A 874 8.50 34.73 27.89
CA PHE A 874 9.32 33.96 26.96
C PHE A 874 9.75 32.65 27.63
N PHE A 875 9.35 31.52 27.09
CA PHE A 875 9.71 30.17 27.55
C PHE A 875 10.87 29.62 26.68
N PRO A 876 12.11 29.57 27.19
CA PRO A 876 13.25 29.07 26.42
C PRO A 876 13.24 27.54 26.29
N LEU A 877 14.04 27.00 25.37
CA LEU A 877 14.40 25.58 25.38
C LEU A 877 15.51 25.24 26.39
N GLU A 878 16.38 26.20 26.72
CA GLU A 878 17.58 26.01 27.53
C GLU A 878 17.61 26.96 28.75
N HIS A 879 18.24 26.54 29.84
CA HIS A 879 18.47 27.41 31.00
C HIS A 879 19.41 28.56 30.63
N LEU A 880 18.91 29.80 30.71
CA LEU A 880 19.66 31.00 30.36
C LEU A 880 20.53 31.55 31.51
N ASP A 881 20.40 30.96 32.70
CA ASP A 881 21.12 31.37 33.92
C ASP A 881 22.64 31.20 33.74
N GLY A 882 23.37 32.31 33.82
CA GLY A 882 24.85 32.32 33.72
C GLY A 882 25.41 32.59 32.31
N PHE A 883 24.57 32.68 31.29
CA PHE A 883 24.99 33.13 29.95
C PHE A 883 25.25 34.65 29.90
N GLN A 884 26.14 35.07 29.00
CA GLN A 884 26.49 36.48 28.78
C GLN A 884 25.81 37.02 27.53
N ASP A 885 25.49 38.32 27.54
CA ASP A 885 24.85 39.04 26.43
C ASP A 885 23.61 38.32 25.87
N VAL A 886 22.69 37.92 26.76
CA VAL A 886 21.44 37.24 26.39
C VAL A 886 20.47 38.25 25.75
N GLU A 887 20.05 37.97 24.53
CA GLU A 887 19.05 38.73 23.77
C GLU A 887 17.86 37.82 23.42
N LEU A 888 16.65 38.34 23.60
CA LEU A 888 15.39 37.62 23.36
C LEU A 888 14.62 38.27 22.20
N PHE A 889 14.04 37.44 21.34
CA PHE A 889 13.27 37.89 20.17
C PHE A 889 11.99 37.07 20.01
N ALA A 890 10.89 37.73 19.65
CA ALA A 890 9.66 37.11 19.18
C ALA A 890 9.52 37.33 17.66
N ALA A 891 9.03 36.33 16.93
CA ALA A 891 8.58 36.51 15.56
C ALA A 891 7.36 37.45 15.54
N SER A 892 7.34 38.42 14.64
CA SER A 892 6.12 39.18 14.32
C SER A 892 5.33 38.49 13.21
N SER A 893 6.01 37.93 12.22
CA SER A 893 5.38 37.40 11.01
C SER A 893 4.67 36.05 11.16
N ILE A 894 4.90 35.30 12.24
CA ILE A 894 4.23 34.02 12.53
C ILE A 894 3.56 34.12 13.90
N ARG A 895 2.27 33.77 13.97
CA ARG A 895 1.41 34.05 15.12
C ARG A 895 0.69 32.82 15.63
N TRP A 896 0.53 32.78 16.95
CA TRP A 896 -0.54 32.07 17.65
C TRP A 896 -1.54 33.07 18.23
N ILE A 897 -2.72 32.60 18.62
CA ILE A 897 -3.74 33.41 19.29
C ILE A 897 -3.28 34.01 20.64
N PHE A 898 -2.27 33.41 21.27
CA PHE A 898 -1.69 33.83 22.55
C PHE A 898 -0.24 34.33 22.45
N GLY A 899 0.36 34.44 21.25
CA GLY A 899 1.79 34.81 21.13
C GLY A 899 2.43 34.48 19.78
N SER A 900 3.71 34.09 19.79
CA SER A 900 4.47 33.71 18.59
C SER A 900 5.70 32.85 18.90
N PRO A 901 6.26 32.13 17.91
CA PRO A 901 7.59 31.53 18.02
C PRO A 901 8.66 32.58 18.32
N GLY A 902 9.74 32.19 18.98
CA GLY A 902 10.81 33.09 19.38
C GLY A 902 12.20 32.48 19.28
N LEU A 903 13.20 33.35 19.37
CA LEU A 903 14.62 33.05 19.26
C LEU A 903 15.36 33.71 20.43
N VAL A 904 16.26 32.98 21.06
CA VAL A 904 17.23 33.51 22.03
C VAL A 904 18.64 33.42 21.45
N ARG A 905 19.43 34.47 21.68
CA ARG A 905 20.85 34.55 21.37
C ARG A 905 21.64 34.81 22.64
N TRP A 906 22.84 34.23 22.76
CA TRP A 906 23.81 34.58 23.80
C TRP A 906 25.25 34.41 23.30
N LYS A 907 26.22 34.82 24.13
CA LYS A 907 27.65 34.56 23.91
C LYS A 907 28.18 33.50 24.88
N GLU A 908 28.92 32.55 24.32
CA GLU A 908 29.62 31.49 25.04
C GLU A 908 30.99 31.26 24.41
N GLY A 909 32.06 31.31 25.20
CA GLY A 909 33.42 31.05 24.70
C GLY A 909 33.88 31.97 23.56
N GLY A 910 33.34 33.19 23.47
CA GLY A 910 33.59 34.13 22.36
C GLY A 910 32.83 33.82 21.07
N LYS A 911 31.96 32.80 21.06
CA LYS A 911 31.07 32.47 19.95
C LYS A 911 29.64 32.90 20.27
N THR A 912 28.90 33.24 19.23
CA THR A 912 27.45 33.44 19.31
C THR A 912 26.74 32.09 19.25
N LYS A 913 25.80 31.84 20.16
CA LYS A 913 24.93 30.67 20.22
C LYS A 913 23.47 31.10 20.11
N TYR A 914 22.62 30.19 19.63
CA TYR A 914 21.21 30.42 19.40
C TYR A 914 20.38 29.22 19.87
N SER A 915 19.19 29.49 20.40
CA SER A 915 18.17 28.47 20.70
C SER A 915 16.78 29.04 20.42
N ALA A 916 15.79 28.17 20.25
CA ALA A 916 14.42 28.61 20.05
C ALA A 916 13.68 28.79 21.39
N GLY A 917 12.50 29.41 21.35
CA GLY A 917 11.62 29.54 22.52
C GLY A 917 10.20 29.91 22.11
N VAL A 918 9.27 29.84 23.06
CA VAL A 918 7.86 30.21 22.87
C VAL A 918 7.62 31.55 23.56
N PHE A 919 7.16 32.57 22.81
CA PHE A 919 6.68 33.82 23.39
C PHE A 919 5.16 33.79 23.53
N THR A 920 4.64 34.16 24.70
CA THR A 920 3.20 34.27 24.98
C THR A 920 2.90 35.67 25.49
N GLY A 921 2.09 36.45 24.77
CA GLY A 921 1.83 37.85 25.07
C GLY A 921 1.41 38.67 23.86
N VAL A 922 1.61 39.98 23.95
CA VAL A 922 1.26 40.95 22.88
C VAL A 922 2.42 41.06 21.90
N VAL A 923 2.21 40.61 20.68
CA VAL A 923 3.19 40.72 19.58
C VAL A 923 2.95 42.06 18.86
N ARG A 924 3.79 43.05 19.16
CA ARG A 924 3.71 44.45 18.66
C ARG A 924 4.46 44.61 17.33
N HIS A 925 3.75 44.44 16.21
CA HIS A 925 4.30 44.47 14.85
C HIS A 925 5.07 45.75 14.49
N ASP A 926 4.69 46.89 15.06
CA ASP A 926 5.35 48.19 14.86
C ASP A 926 6.77 48.26 15.45
N GLN A 927 7.12 47.31 16.34
CA GLN A 927 8.46 47.16 16.92
C GLN A 927 9.34 46.14 16.19
N ALA A 928 8.81 45.46 15.17
CA ALA A 928 9.54 44.45 14.42
C ALA A 928 10.70 45.08 13.63
N LYS A 929 11.86 44.44 13.67
CA LYS A 929 13.08 44.91 13.00
C LYS A 929 13.90 43.76 12.44
N ALA A 930 14.84 44.09 11.55
CA ALA A 930 15.87 43.17 11.11
C ALA A 930 16.94 42.99 12.19
N VAL A 931 17.40 41.74 12.39
CA VAL A 931 18.46 41.39 13.33
C VAL A 931 19.57 40.66 12.58
N LEU A 932 20.81 41.14 12.71
CA LEU A 932 22.00 40.50 12.14
C LEU A 932 22.29 39.20 12.88
N ILE A 933 22.39 38.08 12.16
CA ILE A 933 22.54 36.73 12.72
C ILE A 933 23.89 36.09 12.36
N ALA A 934 24.43 36.38 11.17
CA ALA A 934 25.77 35.94 10.74
C ALA A 934 26.46 37.02 9.91
N LEU A 935 27.80 37.06 9.92
CA LEU A 935 28.61 38.05 9.20
C LEU A 935 28.90 37.64 7.74
N SER A 936 29.14 38.62 6.87
CA SER A 936 29.27 38.46 5.41
C SER A 936 30.42 37.57 4.90
N SER A 937 31.30 37.06 5.76
CA SER A 937 32.39 36.15 5.39
C SER A 937 31.98 34.68 5.18
N VAL A 938 30.76 34.29 5.58
CA VAL A 938 30.27 32.92 5.41
C VAL A 938 29.26 32.86 4.27
N ARG A 939 29.66 32.24 3.16
CA ARG A 939 28.72 31.84 2.10
C ARG A 939 27.91 30.62 2.59
N PRO A 940 26.57 30.68 2.65
CA PRO A 940 25.77 29.48 2.45
C PRO A 940 26.16 28.88 1.08
N ARG A 941 26.17 27.55 0.95
CA ARG A 941 26.46 26.92 -0.34
C ARG A 941 25.42 27.40 -1.36
N GLU A 942 25.88 27.99 -2.46
CA GLU A 942 25.01 28.24 -3.60
C GLU A 942 24.53 26.87 -4.10
N SER A 943 23.21 26.65 -4.04
CA SER A 943 22.60 25.48 -4.65
C SER A 943 22.84 25.53 -6.16
N ALA A 944 23.24 24.40 -6.74
CA ALA A 944 23.43 24.26 -8.18
C ALA A 944 22.07 24.18 -8.88
N CYS A 945 21.31 25.28 -8.84
CA CYS A 945 19.95 25.40 -9.35
C CYS A 945 19.81 26.64 -10.25
N ARG A 946 20.61 26.70 -11.32
CA ARG A 946 20.32 27.52 -12.51
C ARG A 946 20.66 26.74 -13.77
N GLY A 947 19.63 26.49 -14.57
CA GLY A 947 19.69 25.78 -15.84
C GLY A 947 18.76 26.37 -16.90
N VAL A 948 18.46 27.68 -16.80
CA VAL A 948 17.77 28.45 -17.86
C VAL A 948 18.40 29.84 -17.90
N ASP A 949 19.31 30.05 -18.85
CA ASP A 949 19.87 31.37 -19.16
C ASP A 949 18.96 32.13 -20.16
N ASP A 950 18.98 33.46 -20.03
CA ASP A 950 18.58 34.48 -21.01
C ASP A 950 17.26 34.31 -21.82
N ILE A 951 16.20 34.97 -21.33
CA ILE A 951 15.25 35.67 -22.22
C ILE A 951 15.08 37.12 -21.75
N THR A 952 15.77 38.05 -22.41
CA THR A 952 15.62 39.50 -22.20
C THR A 952 14.34 40.02 -22.84
N LEU A 953 13.22 39.96 -22.11
CA LEU A 953 11.95 40.56 -22.54
C LEU A 953 12.03 42.10 -22.50
N SER A 954 11.87 42.72 -23.66
CA SER A 954 12.03 44.17 -23.81
C SER A 954 10.98 44.99 -23.04
N ARG A 955 11.41 46.14 -22.50
CA ARG A 955 10.62 47.06 -21.66
C ARG A 955 9.19 47.44 -22.14
N PRO A 956 8.84 47.46 -23.45
CA PRO A 956 7.47 47.79 -23.86
C PRO A 956 6.38 46.80 -23.42
N LEU A 957 6.70 45.51 -23.20
CA LEU A 957 5.67 44.52 -22.82
C LEU A 957 5.20 44.67 -21.37
N ILE A 958 6.10 45.06 -20.47
CA ILE A 958 5.80 45.21 -19.02
C ILE A 958 4.72 46.29 -18.82
N ALA A 959 4.84 47.42 -19.51
CA ALA A 959 3.86 48.51 -19.44
C ALA A 959 2.45 48.12 -19.94
N ILE A 960 2.35 47.17 -20.88
CA ILE A 960 1.05 46.66 -21.36
C ILE A 960 0.43 45.72 -20.31
N LEU A 961 1.25 44.87 -19.66
CA LEU A 961 0.80 43.97 -18.60
C LEU A 961 0.33 44.73 -17.36
N GLU A 962 1.03 45.80 -16.94
CA GLU A 962 0.61 46.65 -15.81
C GLU A 962 -0.76 47.31 -16.04
N VAL A 963 -1.04 47.77 -17.26
CA VAL A 963 -2.35 48.35 -17.64
C VAL A 963 -3.45 47.29 -17.62
N ILE A 964 -3.16 46.06 -18.07
CA ILE A 964 -4.12 44.94 -18.02
C ILE A 964 -4.42 44.56 -16.56
N PHE A 965 -3.40 44.46 -15.70
CA PHE A 965 -3.58 44.20 -14.27
C PHE A 965 -4.41 45.29 -13.57
N ALA A 966 -4.21 46.57 -13.93
CA ALA A 966 -5.02 47.66 -13.40
C ALA A 966 -6.51 47.58 -13.80
N ILE A 967 -6.80 47.18 -15.05
CA ILE A 967 -8.17 47.00 -15.55
C ILE A 967 -8.86 45.80 -14.88
N VAL A 968 -8.16 44.66 -14.75
CA VAL A 968 -8.68 43.46 -14.06
C VAL A 968 -8.91 43.73 -12.56
N GLY A 969 -8.00 44.45 -11.90
CA GLY A 969 -8.14 44.87 -10.51
C GLY A 969 -9.34 45.80 -10.24
N LEU A 970 -9.74 46.62 -11.24
CA LEU A 970 -10.95 47.44 -11.15
C LEU A 970 -12.22 46.58 -11.23
N GLY A 971 -12.23 45.56 -12.10
CA GLY A 971 -13.31 44.58 -12.21
C GLY A 971 -13.52 43.80 -10.91
N PHE A 972 -12.43 43.37 -10.27
CA PHE A 972 -12.50 42.64 -8.99
C PHE A 972 -13.12 43.49 -7.86
N LYS A 973 -12.78 44.79 -7.78
CA LYS A 973 -13.39 45.71 -6.80
C LYS A 973 -14.89 45.95 -7.05
N LEU A 974 -15.33 45.96 -8.31
CA LEU A 974 -16.75 46.02 -8.68
C LEU A 974 -17.50 44.74 -8.29
N ILE A 975 -16.90 43.56 -8.48
CA ILE A 975 -17.49 42.28 -8.06
C ILE A 975 -17.59 42.20 -6.54
N VAL A 976 -16.56 42.59 -5.78
CA VAL A 976 -16.61 42.64 -4.31
C VAL A 976 -17.67 43.64 -3.80
N ALA A 977 -17.87 44.77 -4.49
CA ALA A 977 -18.96 45.69 -4.20
C ALA A 977 -20.35 45.07 -4.48
N TYR A 978 -20.50 44.32 -5.58
CA TYR A 978 -21.75 43.66 -5.93
C TYR A 978 -22.10 42.51 -4.95
N VAL A 979 -21.11 41.73 -4.53
CA VAL A 979 -21.26 40.68 -3.50
C VAL A 979 -21.67 41.29 -2.16
N LYS A 980 -21.11 42.43 -1.76
CA LYS A 980 -21.56 43.16 -0.54
C LYS A 980 -23.02 43.63 -0.61
N VAL A 981 -23.55 43.95 -1.78
CA VAL A 981 -24.97 44.34 -1.95
C VAL A 981 -25.91 43.13 -1.88
N ILE A 982 -25.48 41.96 -2.35
CA ILE A 982 -26.29 40.73 -2.29
C ILE A 982 -26.34 40.16 -0.86
N PHE A 983 -25.19 40.04 -0.18
CA PHE A 983 -25.15 39.54 1.20
C PHE A 983 -25.66 40.55 2.24
N GLY A 984 -25.70 41.85 1.92
CA GLY A 984 -26.27 42.89 2.78
C GLY A 984 -27.80 42.81 2.99
N ASN A 985 -28.52 42.00 2.21
CA ASN A 985 -29.99 41.90 2.26
C ASN A 985 -30.53 40.64 2.97
N VAL A 986 -29.69 39.70 3.40
CA VAL A 986 -30.13 38.49 4.13
C VAL A 986 -30.15 38.69 5.65
N ALA A 987 -29.52 39.76 6.17
CA ALA A 987 -29.42 40.08 7.60
C ALA A 987 -30.47 41.10 8.10
N ARG A 988 -31.72 41.06 7.61
CA ARG A 988 -32.79 42.02 7.98
C ARG A 988 -34.17 41.40 8.30
N THR A 989 -34.19 40.41 9.18
CA THR A 989 -35.32 40.06 10.08
C THR A 989 -34.76 39.10 11.15
N ASN A 990 -34.68 39.33 12.46
CA ASN A 990 -35.06 40.44 13.37
C ASN A 990 -34.04 40.44 14.56
N GLY A 991 -33.89 41.45 15.43
CA GLY A 991 -34.56 42.76 15.50
C GLY A 991 -34.50 43.48 16.87
N GLY A 992 -33.39 43.38 17.63
CA GLY A 992 -33.25 43.93 19.00
C GLY A 992 -31.79 43.87 19.50
N PRO A 993 -31.40 44.64 20.54
CA PRO A 993 -30.36 45.65 20.37
C PRO A 993 -28.96 45.30 20.90
N ALA A 994 -27.99 46.12 20.46
CA ALA A 994 -26.56 46.02 20.74
C ALA A 994 -26.15 46.41 22.17
N LEU A 995 -24.94 45.96 22.56
CA LEU A 995 -23.94 46.73 23.29
C LEU A 995 -22.53 46.13 23.02
N ASP A 996 -21.54 47.01 22.98
CA ASP A 996 -20.10 46.85 22.64
C ASP A 996 -19.45 45.51 23.08
N VAL A 997 -18.53 44.88 22.34
CA VAL A 997 -17.33 45.39 21.61
C VAL A 997 -17.04 44.53 20.38
#